data_AF-A0A1H2V2W7-F1
#
_entry.id   AF-A0A1H2V2W7-F1
#
_cell.length_a   1.000
_cell.length_b   1.000
_cell.length_c   1.000
_cell.angle_alpha   90.00
_cell.angle_beta   90.00
_cell.angle_gamma   90.00
#
_symmetry.space_group_name_H-M   'P 1'
#
loop_
_entity.id
_entity.type
_entity.pdbx_description
1 polymer ?
#
loop_
_entity_poly.entity_id
_entity_poly.type
_entity_poly.pdbx_seq_one_letter_code
_entity_poly.pdbx_strand_id
1 'polypeptide(L)'
;MVTNVEIEPPVAIGGVGGSGTRLIAELLIRLGFSLGSDLNESLDNLWFTLLFKRLGILRCPDSEFQTCVDLFLRRMQGCTELDTTDQTFLKQLALTDRLQHDSLWLKERVASFCNPPSDAVRTGRWGWKEPNTHVVSARLMRSIPTLKYIHVVRSGLDMAYSQNQNQLRLWGPRFLGIDPVPIDPRHSLKYWCRVHEHLLAVFECFPGRCLLLNFDRLCEDPRRHLDGMLTFLDVDPSRARIDELALLIHPPASIGRYRDFDTSLLDPQDIGTVAKLGFPTETETATLRAVDDPYNAPTAAPRRHRTAIVVLGMHRSGTSAFTRVAGLLGGTLPGDLMPPVPDNNEAGFWESMGIYRLNDTLLRCAGSRWDDWRELSFDWARLQVSDGFKRRATEAVNRAFGSRDLILVKDPRICRIFPFWQKTFQDMAMDVVCLLPVRNPLEVAASLSRRDGFDPAKSYLLWLRHTLDAEAATRGSRRSIVTFDHLMSDWRDCATRIEQHLGITWPRAAGQEAIQEIDRFLQERLRHNRASAKDLDEDTSVPRWVKQTFSSLLELVDQPDSADAQCALDHVREELRQADRAIGPIFQLEAIAGKRLARTVGTITTSLERQKARVKELECGLARHRSQTNELRSAFLALENHASEREHEFRSETLVLKNRIAELAAKLAGSQRLADDLRADIAERTDRLGQQRDQAAFRLYALQTSETWQLARYLFAAEQRFPATFSRLLAIPKMISWTLMMRLRSRLRLRAEIQQIEASGLFDEAWYVRTYPEMLASGYRAPIHWSLIGWRKGFCPNPLFDTAWYLEHNPDVHEAGIDPLLHYVSRGALEGRNPHQHFSSRWYLERNPDVAQSGINPLTHFLRTGWGEGRNPNPFFDVTGYLWSHPDVAAANLNPLVHYLLHRRSDGRDSQPSGSSASDNHSADRRLDGFAQKMPEHQVNLLDSGRLAGRDGKQ
;
A
#
# COMPACT_ATOMS: atom_id res chain seq x y z
N MET A 1 -22.12 -4.27 44.18
CA MET A 1 -22.90 -5.18 43.33
C MET A 1 -22.47 -4.94 41.89
N VAL A 2 -21.49 -5.70 41.40
CA VAL A 2 -21.12 -5.67 39.98
C VAL A 2 -22.14 -6.55 39.27
N THR A 3 -23.05 -5.93 38.53
CA THR A 3 -23.99 -6.64 37.66
C THR A 3 -23.18 -7.50 36.69
N ASN A 4 -23.34 -8.83 36.76
CA ASN A 4 -22.91 -9.76 35.71
C ASN A 4 -23.53 -9.30 34.39
N VAL A 5 -22.80 -8.51 33.60
CA VAL A 5 -23.14 -8.26 32.20
C VAL A 5 -22.83 -9.57 31.49
N GLU A 6 -23.86 -10.29 31.03
CA GLU A 6 -23.68 -11.44 30.16
C GLU A 6 -22.92 -10.98 28.90
N ILE A 7 -21.66 -11.41 28.77
CA ILE A 7 -20.84 -11.11 27.61
C ILE A 7 -21.39 -11.95 26.45
N GLU A 8 -21.97 -11.29 25.45
CA GLU A 8 -22.49 -11.97 24.27
C GLU A 8 -21.41 -12.79 23.54
N PRO A 9 -21.78 -13.88 22.85
CA PRO A 9 -20.84 -14.70 22.09
C PRO A 9 -20.06 -13.90 21.04
N PRO A 10 -18.73 -14.11 20.89
CA PRO A 10 -17.98 -13.44 19.84
C PRO A 10 -18.37 -13.94 18.46
N VAL A 11 -18.28 -13.04 17.47
CA VAL A 11 -18.41 -13.36 16.05
C VAL A 11 -17.10 -13.13 15.31
N ALA A 12 -16.63 -14.13 14.59
CA ALA A 12 -15.45 -14.01 13.74
C ALA A 12 -15.81 -14.04 12.26
N ILE A 13 -15.26 -13.10 11.48
CA ILE A 13 -15.42 -13.05 10.02
C ILE A 13 -14.10 -13.47 9.36
N GLY A 14 -14.13 -14.54 8.57
CA GLY A 14 -13.01 -14.97 7.73
C GLY A 14 -13.37 -15.09 6.25
N GLY A 15 -12.38 -15.33 5.41
CA GLY A 15 -12.57 -15.42 3.97
C GLY A 15 -11.25 -15.58 3.20
N VAL A 16 -11.36 -15.96 1.93
CA VAL A 16 -10.21 -15.93 1.01
C VAL A 16 -10.04 -14.51 0.44
N GLY A 17 -8.81 -14.03 0.30
CA GLY A 17 -8.50 -12.60 0.02
C GLY A 17 -9.26 -12.00 -1.16
N GLY A 18 -10.20 -11.07 -0.89
CA GLY A 18 -11.08 -10.47 -1.91
C GLY A 18 -12.53 -11.01 -1.90
N SER A 19 -12.87 -11.88 -0.94
CA SER A 19 -14.21 -12.49 -0.83
C SER A 19 -15.34 -11.58 -0.35
N GLY A 20 -15.08 -10.29 -0.07
CA GLY A 20 -16.11 -9.35 0.37
C GLY A 20 -16.30 -9.23 1.89
N THR A 21 -15.38 -9.79 2.69
CA THR A 21 -15.39 -9.72 4.17
C THR A 21 -15.52 -8.31 4.76
N ARG A 22 -15.07 -7.28 4.03
CA ARG A 22 -15.17 -5.87 4.49
C ARG A 22 -16.63 -5.41 4.58
N LEU A 23 -17.46 -5.77 3.59
CA LEU A 23 -18.88 -5.43 3.61
C LEU A 23 -19.55 -6.05 4.84
N ILE A 24 -19.24 -7.31 5.15
CA ILE A 24 -19.81 -8.00 6.32
C ILE A 24 -19.36 -7.34 7.63
N ALA A 25 -18.10 -6.90 7.73
CA ALA A 25 -17.63 -6.13 8.87
C ALA A 25 -18.39 -4.80 9.04
N GLU A 26 -18.64 -4.08 7.94
CA GLU A 26 -19.41 -2.83 7.95
C GLU A 26 -20.87 -3.07 8.37
N LEU A 27 -21.49 -4.16 7.91
CA LEU A 27 -22.83 -4.57 8.35
C LEU A 27 -22.86 -4.89 9.85
N LEU A 28 -21.87 -5.64 10.37
CA LEU A 28 -21.78 -5.93 11.80
C LEU A 28 -21.62 -4.66 12.64
N ILE A 29 -20.78 -3.70 12.21
CA ILE A 29 -20.61 -2.42 12.92
C ILE A 29 -21.95 -1.67 13.03
N ARG A 30 -22.74 -1.63 11.94
CA ARG A 30 -24.08 -1.01 11.94
C ARG A 30 -25.08 -1.75 12.82
N LEU A 31 -24.90 -3.06 12.99
CA LEU A 31 -25.66 -3.89 13.93
C LEU A 31 -25.20 -3.74 15.38
N GLY A 32 -24.24 -2.85 15.66
CA GLY A 32 -23.73 -2.57 17.01
C GLY A 32 -22.61 -3.50 17.46
N PHE A 33 -22.00 -4.28 16.57
CA PHE A 33 -20.83 -5.11 16.91
C PHE A 33 -19.56 -4.28 17.00
N SER A 34 -18.75 -4.57 18.01
CA SER A 34 -17.43 -3.97 18.17
C SER A 34 -16.31 -4.89 17.67
N LEU A 35 -15.55 -4.47 16.66
CA LEU A 35 -14.57 -5.32 15.94
C LEU A 35 -13.11 -5.25 16.42
N GLY A 36 -12.83 -4.40 17.40
CA GLY A 36 -11.49 -4.09 17.93
C GLY A 36 -11.15 -2.61 17.77
N SER A 37 -10.03 -2.14 18.32
CA SER A 37 -9.59 -0.75 18.15
C SER A 37 -8.35 -0.60 17.24
N ASP A 38 -7.55 -1.66 17.10
CA ASP A 38 -6.44 -1.70 16.13
C ASP A 38 -6.89 -2.34 14.82
N LEU A 39 -7.49 -1.52 13.95
CA LEU A 39 -8.05 -1.91 12.65
C LEU A 39 -7.32 -1.21 11.50
N ASN A 40 -7.11 -1.92 10.37
CA ASN A 40 -6.66 -1.27 9.13
C ASN A 40 -7.83 -0.69 8.30
N GLU A 41 -7.52 -0.06 7.16
CA GLU A 41 -8.53 0.49 6.22
C GLU A 41 -9.55 -0.54 5.69
N SER A 42 -9.19 -1.83 5.71
CA SER A 42 -10.06 -2.94 5.32
C SER A 42 -10.82 -3.56 6.50
N LEU A 43 -10.73 -2.94 7.69
CA LEU A 43 -11.32 -3.39 8.95
C LEU A 43 -10.77 -4.74 9.44
N ASP A 44 -9.54 -5.11 9.06
CA ASP A 44 -8.86 -6.27 9.62
C ASP A 44 -8.39 -5.98 11.05
N ASN A 45 -8.67 -6.90 11.96
CA ASN A 45 -8.18 -6.83 13.32
C ASN A 45 -6.69 -7.18 13.37
N LEU A 46 -5.87 -6.16 13.65
CA LEU A 46 -4.42 -6.30 13.56
C LEU A 46 -3.82 -7.00 14.78
N TRP A 47 -4.53 -7.06 15.90
CA TRP A 47 -4.16 -7.91 17.04
C TRP A 47 -4.32 -9.40 16.72
N PHE A 48 -5.39 -9.77 16.01
CA PHE A 48 -5.53 -11.13 15.49
C PHE A 48 -4.38 -11.47 14.54
N THR A 49 -4.02 -10.51 13.67
CA THR A 49 -2.89 -10.64 12.74
C THR A 49 -1.58 -10.88 13.50
N LEU A 50 -1.31 -10.10 14.56
CA LEU A 50 -0.15 -10.29 15.42
C LEU A 50 -0.10 -11.69 16.03
N LEU A 51 -1.20 -12.19 16.60
CA LEU A 51 -1.17 -13.46 17.34
C LEU A 51 -1.20 -14.70 16.42
N PHE A 52 -2.01 -14.66 15.37
CA PHE A 52 -2.38 -15.85 14.59
C PHE A 52 -1.84 -15.86 13.16
N LYS A 53 -1.59 -14.71 12.51
CA LYS A 53 -1.10 -14.68 11.11
C LYS A 53 0.42 -14.87 11.03
N ARG A 54 0.88 -16.09 11.36
CA ARG A 54 2.28 -16.54 11.28
C ARG A 54 2.34 -18.03 10.97
N LEU A 55 3.29 -18.48 10.17
CA LEU A 55 3.38 -19.90 9.76
C LEU A 55 3.51 -20.87 10.94
N GLY A 56 4.22 -20.46 12.00
CA GLY A 56 4.39 -21.26 13.21
C GLY A 56 3.08 -21.60 13.94
N ILE A 57 2.00 -20.81 13.75
CA ILE A 57 0.72 -21.04 14.44
C ILE A 57 0.10 -22.40 14.12
N LEU A 58 0.39 -22.95 12.93
CA LEU A 58 -0.13 -24.23 12.48
C LEU A 58 0.47 -25.41 13.23
N ARG A 59 1.60 -25.22 13.90
CA ARG A 59 2.36 -26.27 14.60
C ARG A 59 2.68 -25.93 16.05
N CYS A 60 2.26 -24.77 16.56
CA CYS A 60 2.51 -24.42 17.94
C CYS A 60 1.75 -25.35 18.91
N PRO A 61 2.30 -25.63 20.10
CA PRO A 61 1.63 -26.42 21.13
C PRO A 61 0.25 -25.85 21.49
N ASP A 62 -0.66 -26.70 21.96
CA ASP A 62 -2.00 -26.26 22.37
C ASP A 62 -1.98 -25.27 23.53
N SER A 63 -0.99 -25.38 24.43
CA SER A 63 -0.77 -24.38 25.49
C SER A 63 -0.45 -23.00 24.94
N GLU A 64 0.47 -22.90 23.97
CA GLU A 64 0.81 -21.62 23.33
C GLU A 64 -0.38 -21.04 22.55
N PHE A 65 -1.11 -21.89 21.83
CA PHE A 65 -2.31 -21.45 21.10
C PHE A 65 -3.39 -20.95 22.05
N GLN A 66 -3.62 -21.64 23.18
CA GLN A 66 -4.56 -21.21 24.19
C GLN A 66 -4.14 -19.88 24.82
N THR A 67 -2.84 -19.67 25.10
CA THR A 67 -2.33 -18.37 25.55
C THR A 67 -2.64 -17.25 24.55
N CYS A 68 -2.45 -17.48 23.24
CA CYS A 68 -2.86 -16.52 22.21
C CYS A 68 -4.36 -16.22 22.25
N VAL A 69 -5.20 -17.25 22.39
CA VAL A 69 -6.67 -17.09 22.49
C VAL A 69 -7.04 -16.26 23.71
N ASP A 70 -6.53 -16.63 24.89
CA ASP A 70 -6.86 -15.96 26.15
C ASP A 70 -6.43 -14.49 26.15
N LEU A 71 -5.24 -14.19 25.64
CA LEU A 71 -4.78 -12.82 25.43
C LEU A 71 -5.71 -12.04 24.50
N PHE A 72 -6.07 -12.65 23.37
CA PHE A 72 -6.91 -12.01 22.38
C PHE A 72 -8.31 -11.71 22.93
N LEU A 73 -8.95 -12.67 23.60
CA LEU A 73 -10.28 -12.49 24.21
C LEU A 73 -10.24 -11.41 25.30
N ARG A 74 -9.29 -11.49 26.24
CA ARG A 74 -9.12 -10.48 27.30
C ARG A 74 -9.00 -9.08 26.70
N ARG A 75 -8.18 -8.93 25.67
CA ARG A 75 -7.96 -7.65 25.00
C ARG A 75 -9.22 -7.16 24.28
N MET A 76 -9.92 -8.04 23.57
CA MET A 76 -11.16 -7.70 22.85
C MET A 76 -12.32 -7.35 23.78
N GLN A 77 -12.31 -7.88 25.01
CA GLN A 77 -13.26 -7.62 26.08
C GLN A 77 -12.91 -6.38 26.93
N GLY A 78 -11.86 -5.64 26.57
CA GLY A 78 -11.52 -4.36 27.21
C GLY A 78 -10.61 -4.48 28.43
N CYS A 79 -9.94 -5.61 28.64
CA CYS A 79 -8.91 -5.72 29.68
C CYS A 79 -7.74 -4.77 29.37
N THR A 80 -7.45 -3.84 30.28
CA THR A 80 -6.40 -2.82 30.11
C THR A 80 -5.04 -3.29 30.62
N GLU A 81 -5.01 -4.13 31.66
CA GLU A 81 -3.78 -4.57 32.31
C GLU A 81 -3.30 -5.93 31.79
N LEU A 82 -2.04 -6.00 31.35
CA LEU A 82 -1.34 -7.25 31.04
C LEU A 82 -0.15 -7.42 31.97
N ASP A 83 0.04 -8.63 32.48
CA ASP A 83 1.18 -8.93 33.34
C ASP A 83 2.50 -8.97 32.55
N THR A 84 3.62 -9.10 33.28
CA THR A 84 4.95 -9.11 32.67
C THR A 84 5.17 -10.34 31.78
N THR A 85 4.53 -11.46 32.08
CA THR A 85 4.62 -12.71 31.33
C THR A 85 3.94 -12.57 29.98
N ASP A 86 2.71 -12.07 29.97
CA ASP A 86 1.90 -11.75 28.79
C ASP A 86 2.63 -10.77 27.86
N GLN A 87 3.19 -9.69 28.42
CA GLN A 87 3.97 -8.72 27.64
C GLN A 87 5.25 -9.33 27.05
N THR A 88 5.92 -10.21 27.80
CA THR A 88 7.12 -10.89 27.34
C THR A 88 6.79 -11.86 26.21
N PHE A 89 5.70 -12.61 26.33
CA PHE A 89 5.19 -13.49 25.27
C PHE A 89 4.89 -12.70 23.99
N LEU A 90 4.16 -11.58 24.08
CA LEU A 90 3.87 -10.72 22.93
C LEU A 90 5.15 -10.17 22.26
N LYS A 91 6.14 -9.74 23.07
CA LYS A 91 7.44 -9.29 22.56
C LYS A 91 8.18 -10.41 21.83
N GLN A 92 8.18 -11.63 22.36
CA GLN A 92 8.78 -12.80 21.70
C GLN A 92 8.10 -13.10 20.36
N LEU A 93 6.77 -13.01 20.29
CA LEU A 93 6.02 -13.18 19.04
C LEU A 93 6.36 -12.14 17.98
N ALA A 94 6.75 -10.93 18.37
CA ALA A 94 7.18 -9.86 17.47
C ALA A 94 8.62 -10.01 16.96
N LEU A 95 9.42 -10.87 17.61
CA LEU A 95 10.79 -11.18 17.18
C LEU A 95 10.85 -12.33 16.16
N THR A 96 9.72 -12.98 15.88
CA THR A 96 9.65 -14.05 14.86
C THR A 96 9.45 -13.43 13.49
N ASP A 97 10.33 -13.75 12.54
CA ASP A 97 10.26 -13.25 11.16
C ASP A 97 8.96 -13.67 10.44
N ARG A 98 8.37 -12.76 9.66
CA ARG A 98 7.13 -13.00 8.92
C ARG A 98 7.22 -12.48 7.49
N LEU A 99 6.85 -13.35 6.56
CA LEU A 99 6.85 -13.13 5.12
C LEU A 99 6.06 -11.89 4.63
N GLN A 100 5.19 -11.31 5.46
CA GLN A 100 4.32 -10.18 5.10
C GLN A 100 4.35 -9.01 6.09
N HIS A 101 5.06 -9.13 7.20
CA HIS A 101 5.08 -8.12 8.27
C HIS A 101 6.48 -8.03 8.87
N ASP A 102 7.12 -6.87 8.71
CA ASP A 102 8.44 -6.64 9.30
C ASP A 102 8.38 -6.52 10.84
N SER A 103 9.57 -6.54 11.46
CA SER A 103 9.68 -6.50 12.92
C SER A 103 9.15 -5.21 13.55
N LEU A 104 9.19 -4.09 12.81
CA LEU A 104 8.70 -2.81 13.32
C LEU A 104 7.18 -2.81 13.38
N TRP A 105 6.53 -3.23 12.29
CA TRP A 105 5.08 -3.41 12.24
C TRP A 105 4.61 -4.31 13.38
N LEU A 106 5.31 -5.41 13.65
CA LEU A 106 4.98 -6.31 14.77
C LEU A 106 5.16 -5.65 16.14
N LYS A 107 6.23 -4.87 16.34
CA LYS A 107 6.47 -4.12 17.58
C LYS A 107 5.39 -3.05 17.81
N GLU A 108 4.95 -2.36 16.76
CA GLU A 108 3.82 -1.42 16.84
C GLU A 108 2.53 -2.12 17.27
N ARG A 109 2.25 -3.30 16.71
CA ARG A 109 1.08 -4.08 17.13
C ARG A 109 1.20 -4.56 18.57
N VAL A 110 2.40 -4.93 19.04
CA VAL A 110 2.62 -5.23 20.47
C VAL A 110 2.38 -4.00 21.33
N ALA A 111 2.88 -2.83 20.91
CA ALA A 111 2.67 -1.58 21.64
C ALA A 111 1.19 -1.21 21.72
N SER A 112 0.46 -1.29 20.61
CA SER A 112 -0.99 -1.10 20.52
C SER A 112 -1.77 -2.16 21.32
N PHE A 113 -1.31 -3.42 21.31
CA PHE A 113 -1.91 -4.48 22.11
C PHE A 113 -1.71 -4.21 23.60
N CYS A 114 -0.55 -3.75 24.04
CA CYS A 114 -0.30 -3.43 25.46
C CYS A 114 -1.01 -2.14 25.89
N ASN A 115 -1.03 -1.12 25.03
CA ASN A 115 -1.59 0.20 25.29
C ASN A 115 -2.64 0.53 24.21
N PRO A 116 -3.88 0.02 24.36
CA PRO A 116 -4.92 0.23 23.37
C PRO A 116 -5.36 1.69 23.35
N PRO A 117 -5.80 2.23 22.20
CA PRO A 117 -6.40 3.56 22.11
C PRO A 117 -7.61 3.71 23.05
N SER A 118 -7.84 4.90 23.63
CA SER A 118 -8.68 5.16 24.82
C SER A 118 -10.19 4.92 24.71
N ASP A 119 -10.73 4.46 23.59
CA ASP A 119 -12.15 4.68 23.26
C ASP A 119 -13.04 3.43 23.27
N ALA A 120 -12.78 2.43 24.11
CA ALA A 120 -13.57 1.19 24.07
C ALA A 120 -14.01 0.64 25.43
N VAL A 121 -14.85 1.38 26.15
CA VAL A 121 -15.79 0.73 27.08
C VAL A 121 -16.83 0.00 26.22
N ARG A 122 -16.78 -1.33 26.19
CA ARG A 122 -17.66 -2.16 25.34
C ARG A 122 -18.67 -2.92 26.19
N THR A 123 -19.89 -2.41 26.25
CA THR A 123 -21.07 -3.18 26.66
C THR A 123 -21.85 -3.55 25.40
N GLY A 124 -21.87 -4.84 25.02
CA GLY A 124 -22.68 -5.33 23.89
C GLY A 124 -21.99 -6.40 23.04
N ARG A 125 -22.52 -6.57 21.81
CA ARG A 125 -22.05 -7.50 20.77
C ARG A 125 -20.63 -7.19 20.31
N TRP A 126 -19.82 -8.22 20.09
CA TRP A 126 -18.42 -8.04 19.72
C TRP A 126 -17.92 -9.17 18.83
N GLY A 127 -16.79 -8.91 18.18
CA GLY A 127 -16.24 -9.85 17.23
C GLY A 127 -14.95 -9.33 16.61
N TRP A 128 -14.51 -9.95 15.54
CA TRP A 128 -13.40 -9.46 14.73
C TRP A 128 -13.58 -9.88 13.28
N LYS A 129 -12.96 -9.11 12.39
CA LYS A 129 -12.79 -9.50 11.01
C LYS A 129 -11.31 -9.66 10.74
N GLU A 130 -10.92 -10.83 10.26
CA GLU A 130 -9.59 -11.06 9.72
C GLU A 130 -9.68 -12.27 8.75
N PRO A 131 -9.44 -12.08 7.44
CA PRO A 131 -9.64 -13.12 6.42
C PRO A 131 -8.91 -14.44 6.70
N ASN A 132 -7.69 -14.39 7.23
CA ASN A 132 -6.87 -15.54 7.59
C ASN A 132 -7.37 -16.29 8.85
N THR A 133 -8.45 -15.84 9.51
CA THR A 133 -9.11 -16.61 10.58
C THR A 133 -9.43 -18.05 10.15
N HIS A 134 -9.73 -18.26 8.86
CA HIS A 134 -10.00 -19.61 8.32
C HIS A 134 -8.85 -20.60 8.53
N VAL A 135 -7.60 -20.13 8.64
CA VAL A 135 -6.40 -20.95 8.80
C VAL A 135 -6.36 -21.65 10.16
N VAL A 136 -6.96 -21.04 11.19
CA VAL A 136 -6.96 -21.53 12.58
C VAL A 136 -8.37 -21.74 13.13
N SER A 137 -9.40 -21.69 12.28
CA SER A 137 -10.81 -21.73 12.66
C SER A 137 -11.15 -22.95 13.50
N ALA A 138 -10.69 -24.15 13.12
CA ALA A 138 -10.93 -25.39 13.87
C ALA A 138 -10.44 -25.31 15.32
N ARG A 139 -9.22 -24.77 15.53
CA ARG A 139 -8.63 -24.64 16.88
C ARG A 139 -9.33 -23.54 17.68
N LEU A 140 -9.69 -22.42 17.04
CA LEU A 140 -10.45 -21.35 17.68
C LEU A 140 -11.82 -21.83 18.16
N MET A 141 -12.55 -22.60 17.34
CA MET A 141 -13.89 -23.09 17.66
C MET A 141 -13.90 -24.08 18.84
N ARG A 142 -12.81 -24.84 19.01
CA ARG A 142 -12.59 -25.71 20.19
C ARG A 142 -12.22 -24.90 21.43
N SER A 143 -11.36 -23.89 21.26
CA SER A 143 -10.86 -23.07 22.37
C SER A 143 -11.90 -22.06 22.87
N ILE A 144 -12.85 -21.67 22.03
CA ILE A 144 -13.90 -20.69 22.32
C ILE A 144 -15.26 -21.35 22.06
N PRO A 145 -15.88 -22.00 23.05
CA PRO A 145 -17.10 -22.80 22.85
C PRO A 145 -18.32 -22.02 22.36
N THR A 146 -18.36 -20.71 22.58
CA THR A 146 -19.47 -19.84 22.18
C THR A 146 -19.24 -19.14 20.84
N LEU A 147 -18.04 -19.24 20.25
CA LEU A 147 -17.69 -18.53 19.01
C LEU A 147 -18.65 -18.90 17.88
N LYS A 148 -19.21 -17.89 17.23
CA LYS A 148 -19.88 -17.97 15.93
C LYS A 148 -18.94 -17.53 14.82
N TYR A 149 -18.82 -18.33 13.77
CA TYR A 149 -17.90 -18.07 12.67
C TYR A 149 -18.65 -17.85 11.35
N ILE A 150 -18.46 -16.69 10.72
CA ILE A 150 -18.95 -16.40 9.37
C ILE A 150 -17.77 -16.51 8.40
N HIS A 151 -17.83 -17.47 7.48
CA HIS A 151 -16.90 -17.54 6.36
C HIS A 151 -17.56 -16.95 5.11
N VAL A 152 -16.98 -15.86 4.59
CA VAL A 152 -17.48 -15.21 3.38
C VAL A 152 -16.78 -15.81 2.18
N VAL A 153 -17.56 -16.42 1.30
CA VAL A 153 -17.08 -17.10 0.09
C VAL A 153 -17.59 -16.40 -1.17
N ARG A 154 -16.70 -16.31 -2.17
CA ARG A 154 -16.98 -15.87 -3.54
C ARG A 154 -16.57 -16.95 -4.52
N SER A 155 -17.05 -16.86 -5.76
CA SER A 155 -16.71 -17.80 -6.82
C SER A 155 -15.20 -18.05 -6.90
N GLY A 156 -14.78 -19.32 -6.73
CA GLY A 156 -13.37 -19.70 -6.80
C GLY A 156 -12.73 -19.34 -8.14
N LEU A 157 -13.53 -19.33 -9.22
CA LEU A 157 -13.08 -18.88 -10.53
C LEU A 157 -12.75 -17.39 -10.54
N ASP A 158 -13.57 -16.53 -9.92
CA ASP A 158 -13.24 -15.10 -9.78
C ASP A 158 -12.00 -14.87 -8.92
N MET A 159 -11.83 -15.70 -7.88
CA MET A 159 -10.70 -15.62 -6.96
C MET A 159 -9.40 -16.06 -7.64
N ALA A 160 -9.45 -17.04 -8.55
CA ALA A 160 -8.30 -17.50 -9.33
C ALA A 160 -7.64 -16.37 -10.14
N TYR A 161 -8.45 -15.43 -10.63
CA TYR A 161 -7.99 -14.27 -11.41
C TYR A 161 -7.92 -12.96 -10.59
N SER A 162 -7.91 -13.07 -9.26
CA SER A 162 -7.72 -11.92 -8.38
C SER A 162 -6.28 -11.38 -8.46
N GLN A 163 -6.12 -10.06 -8.38
CA GLN A 163 -4.80 -9.45 -8.20
C GLN A 163 -4.26 -9.64 -6.78
N ASN A 164 -5.13 -9.90 -5.80
CA ASN A 164 -4.72 -10.16 -4.43
C ASN A 164 -4.35 -11.63 -4.23
N GLN A 165 -3.05 -11.92 -4.34
CA GLN A 165 -2.48 -13.27 -4.22
C GLN A 165 -1.71 -13.46 -2.90
N ASN A 166 -1.92 -12.59 -1.92
CA ASN A 166 -1.15 -12.59 -0.66
C ASN A 166 -1.38 -13.85 0.18
N GLN A 167 -2.60 -14.38 0.21
CA GLN A 167 -2.89 -15.61 0.95
C GLN A 167 -2.29 -16.85 0.28
N LEU A 168 -2.31 -16.93 -1.05
CA LEU A 168 -1.63 -18.00 -1.79
C LEU A 168 -0.12 -17.97 -1.49
N ARG A 169 0.52 -16.79 -1.53
CA ARG A 169 1.94 -16.65 -1.22
C ARG A 169 2.29 -17.13 0.19
N LEU A 170 1.46 -16.79 1.19
CA LEU A 170 1.75 -17.10 2.58
C LEU A 170 1.39 -18.54 2.95
N TRP A 171 0.20 -18.99 2.60
CA TRP A 171 -0.36 -20.26 3.07
C TRP A 171 -0.33 -21.37 2.02
N GLY A 172 -0.16 -21.02 0.74
CA GLY A 172 -0.10 -21.96 -0.39
C GLY A 172 0.89 -23.10 -0.18
N PRO A 173 2.13 -22.86 0.28
CA PRO A 173 3.07 -23.95 0.56
C PRO A 173 2.56 -24.98 1.56
N ARG A 174 1.73 -24.57 2.53
CA ARG A 174 1.15 -25.48 3.54
C ARG A 174 -0.12 -26.18 3.07
N PHE A 175 -0.98 -25.49 2.33
CA PHE A 175 -2.23 -26.07 1.80
C PHE A 175 -2.03 -26.92 0.56
N LEU A 176 -1.04 -26.59 -0.29
CA LEU A 176 -0.77 -27.28 -1.55
C LEU A 176 0.45 -28.20 -1.48
N GLY A 177 1.34 -28.04 -0.49
CA GLY A 177 2.57 -28.83 -0.37
C GLY A 177 3.65 -28.51 -1.41
N ILE A 178 3.66 -27.27 -1.94
CA ILE A 178 4.57 -26.81 -3.00
C ILE A 178 5.30 -25.55 -2.52
N ASP A 179 6.64 -25.54 -2.49
CA ASP A 179 7.44 -24.41 -2.03
C ASP A 179 8.66 -24.14 -2.94
N PRO A 180 8.78 -22.96 -3.59
CA PRO A 180 7.80 -21.87 -3.61
C PRO A 180 6.58 -22.21 -4.49
N VAL A 181 5.39 -21.79 -4.06
CA VAL A 181 4.17 -22.00 -4.86
C VAL A 181 4.14 -20.99 -6.03
N PRO A 182 3.90 -21.43 -7.28
CA PRO A 182 3.70 -20.49 -8.39
C PRO A 182 2.46 -19.62 -8.16
N ILE A 183 2.57 -18.33 -8.50
CA ILE A 183 1.47 -17.37 -8.37
C ILE A 183 0.78 -17.22 -9.71
N ASP A 184 -0.15 -18.13 -9.97
CA ASP A 184 -0.94 -18.19 -11.19
C ASP A 184 -2.40 -18.64 -10.90
N PRO A 185 -3.33 -18.50 -11.86
CA PRO A 185 -4.72 -18.86 -11.67
C PRO A 185 -4.98 -20.33 -11.32
N ARG A 186 -4.13 -21.27 -11.78
CA ARG A 186 -4.29 -22.70 -11.48
C ARG A 186 -4.05 -22.95 -9.99
N HIS A 187 -2.93 -22.47 -9.48
CA HIS A 187 -2.58 -22.63 -8.06
C HIS A 187 -3.48 -21.80 -7.15
N SER A 188 -3.93 -20.63 -7.61
CA SER A 188 -4.89 -19.81 -6.87
C SER A 188 -6.25 -20.51 -6.74
N LEU A 189 -6.76 -21.14 -7.81
CA LEU A 189 -8.00 -21.91 -7.75
C LEU A 189 -7.83 -23.14 -6.85
N LYS A 190 -6.73 -23.89 -7.02
CA LYS A 190 -6.44 -25.08 -6.22
C LYS A 190 -6.33 -24.76 -4.73
N TYR A 191 -5.67 -23.64 -4.38
CA TYR A 191 -5.62 -23.15 -3.00
C TYR A 191 -7.02 -22.82 -2.48
N TRP A 192 -7.84 -22.12 -3.27
CA TRP A 192 -9.23 -21.83 -2.92
C TRP A 192 -10.02 -23.12 -2.66
N CYS A 193 -9.90 -24.14 -3.50
CA CYS A 193 -10.60 -25.42 -3.31
C CYS A 193 -10.16 -26.11 -2.01
N ARG A 194 -8.84 -26.20 -1.75
CA ARG A 194 -8.32 -26.83 -0.52
C ARG A 194 -8.74 -26.12 0.76
N VAL A 195 -8.82 -24.78 0.73
CA VAL A 195 -9.33 -24.01 1.87
C VAL A 195 -10.79 -24.34 2.16
N HIS A 196 -11.65 -24.39 1.14
CA HIS A 196 -13.08 -24.63 1.35
C HIS A 196 -13.39 -26.09 1.68
N GLU A 197 -12.68 -27.05 1.10
CA GLU A 197 -12.76 -28.47 1.50
C GLU A 197 -12.41 -28.64 2.99
N HIS A 198 -11.34 -27.99 3.45
CA HIS A 198 -10.98 -27.99 4.86
C HIS A 198 -12.06 -27.35 5.73
N LEU A 199 -12.61 -26.20 5.32
CA LEU A 199 -13.62 -25.48 6.08
C LEU A 199 -14.95 -26.22 6.18
N LEU A 200 -15.39 -26.90 5.12
CA LEU A 200 -16.61 -27.72 5.17
C LEU A 200 -16.48 -28.81 6.24
N ALA A 201 -15.32 -29.49 6.32
CA ALA A 201 -15.04 -30.46 7.37
C ALA A 201 -15.04 -29.82 8.78
N VAL A 202 -14.56 -28.57 8.92
CA VAL A 202 -14.66 -27.82 10.17
C VAL A 202 -16.13 -27.52 10.51
N PHE A 203 -16.95 -27.16 9.53
CA PHE A 203 -18.35 -26.77 9.76
C PHE A 203 -19.19 -27.96 10.20
N GLU A 204 -18.93 -29.14 9.64
CA GLU A 204 -19.53 -30.40 10.09
C GLU A 204 -19.21 -30.71 11.57
N CYS A 205 -18.01 -30.34 12.04
CA CYS A 205 -17.63 -30.54 13.43
C CYS A 205 -18.31 -29.56 14.41
N PHE A 206 -18.85 -28.44 13.94
CA PHE A 206 -19.43 -27.36 14.77
C PHE A 206 -20.78 -26.87 14.23
N PRO A 207 -21.81 -27.74 14.19
CA PRO A 207 -23.11 -27.40 13.64
C PRO A 207 -23.76 -26.24 14.40
N GLY A 208 -24.45 -25.35 13.67
CA GLY A 208 -25.12 -24.18 14.23
C GLY A 208 -24.20 -23.04 14.68
N ARG A 209 -22.89 -23.22 14.63
CA ARG A 209 -21.89 -22.20 15.01
C ARG A 209 -21.10 -21.64 13.85
N CYS A 210 -21.29 -22.19 12.65
CA CYS A 210 -20.62 -21.77 11.43
C CYS A 210 -21.66 -21.37 10.37
N LEU A 211 -21.41 -20.27 9.67
CA LEU A 211 -22.21 -19.80 8.54
C LEU A 211 -21.31 -19.62 7.32
N LEU A 212 -21.62 -20.34 6.24
CA LEU A 212 -20.98 -20.13 4.94
C LEU A 212 -21.81 -19.11 4.17
N LEU A 213 -21.33 -17.87 4.11
CA LEU A 213 -22.05 -16.78 3.47
C LEU A 213 -21.56 -16.62 2.03
N ASN A 214 -22.40 -17.03 1.08
CA ASN A 214 -22.14 -16.82 -0.34
C ASN A 214 -22.36 -15.34 -0.70
N PHE A 215 -21.27 -14.63 -0.91
CA PHE A 215 -21.29 -13.19 -1.19
C PHE A 215 -21.97 -12.86 -2.52
N ASP A 216 -21.78 -13.71 -3.55
CA ASP A 216 -22.38 -13.47 -4.85
C ASP A 216 -23.92 -13.58 -4.74
N ARG A 217 -24.43 -14.56 -3.98
CA ARG A 217 -25.86 -14.71 -3.69
C ARG A 217 -26.41 -13.63 -2.77
N LEU A 218 -25.62 -13.16 -1.80
CA LEU A 218 -25.96 -11.99 -0.98
C LEU A 218 -26.15 -10.75 -1.85
N CYS A 219 -25.35 -10.57 -2.90
CA CYS A 219 -25.56 -9.47 -3.85
C CYS A 219 -26.77 -9.66 -4.78
N GLU A 220 -27.12 -10.91 -5.12
CA GLU A 220 -28.28 -11.22 -5.97
C GLU A 220 -29.61 -11.08 -5.23
N ASP A 221 -29.71 -11.59 -4.00
CA ASP A 221 -30.89 -11.51 -3.15
C ASP A 221 -30.47 -11.11 -1.71
N PRO A 222 -30.21 -9.81 -1.49
CA PRO A 222 -29.75 -9.31 -0.19
C PRO A 222 -30.71 -9.64 0.95
N ARG A 223 -32.02 -9.51 0.71
CA ARG A 223 -33.03 -9.65 1.76
C ARG A 223 -33.04 -11.06 2.35
N ARG A 224 -33.06 -12.08 1.49
CA ARG A 224 -33.07 -13.48 1.91
C ARG A 224 -31.81 -13.88 2.67
N HIS A 225 -30.65 -13.43 2.21
CA HIS A 225 -29.38 -13.82 2.83
C HIS A 225 -29.08 -13.01 4.11
N LEU A 226 -29.55 -11.76 4.18
CA LEU A 226 -29.53 -10.98 5.42
C LEU A 226 -30.41 -11.61 6.50
N ASP A 227 -31.62 -12.06 6.16
CA ASP A 227 -32.51 -12.76 7.10
C ASP A 227 -31.81 -13.97 7.75
N GLY A 228 -31.20 -14.83 6.93
CA GLY A 228 -30.42 -15.98 7.42
C GLY A 228 -29.21 -15.59 8.28
N MET A 229 -28.50 -14.52 7.91
CA MET A 229 -27.35 -14.01 8.68
C MET A 229 -27.78 -13.41 10.01
N LEU A 230 -28.84 -12.59 10.05
CA LEU A 230 -29.37 -11.98 11.28
C LEU A 230 -29.89 -13.05 12.23
N THR A 231 -30.60 -14.05 11.71
CA THR A 231 -31.05 -15.23 12.47
C THR A 231 -29.85 -15.98 13.06
N PHE A 232 -28.81 -16.24 12.25
CA PHE A 232 -27.58 -16.88 12.74
C PHE A 232 -26.88 -16.06 13.83
N LEU A 233 -26.95 -14.73 13.78
CA LEU A 233 -26.34 -13.83 14.75
C LEU A 233 -27.20 -13.59 16.00
N ASP A 234 -28.37 -14.21 16.11
CA ASP A 234 -29.40 -13.90 17.12
C ASP A 234 -29.77 -12.40 17.16
N VAL A 235 -29.78 -11.73 16.00
CA VAL A 235 -30.26 -10.35 15.84
C VAL A 235 -31.69 -10.39 15.31
N ASP A 236 -32.58 -9.51 15.81
CA ASP A 236 -33.94 -9.36 15.28
C ASP A 236 -33.94 -9.16 13.75
N PRO A 237 -34.51 -10.10 12.97
CA PRO A 237 -34.58 -10.02 11.52
C PRO A 237 -35.80 -9.20 11.06
N SER A 238 -36.10 -8.08 11.72
CA SER A 238 -37.23 -7.25 11.32
C SER A 238 -37.05 -6.73 9.90
N ARG A 239 -38.17 -6.71 9.16
CA ARG A 239 -38.19 -6.29 7.75
C ARG A 239 -37.58 -4.90 7.54
N ALA A 240 -37.82 -3.97 8.46
CA ALA A 240 -37.23 -2.63 8.43
C ALA A 240 -35.69 -2.65 8.48
N ARG A 241 -35.11 -3.50 9.34
CA ARG A 241 -33.66 -3.65 9.48
C ARG A 241 -33.04 -4.33 8.27
N ILE A 242 -33.71 -5.35 7.73
CA ILE A 242 -33.29 -6.02 6.49
C ILE A 242 -33.29 -5.03 5.32
N ASP A 243 -34.35 -4.24 5.17
CA ASP A 243 -34.46 -3.25 4.10
C ASP A 243 -33.39 -2.15 4.23
N GLU A 244 -33.08 -1.69 5.45
CA GLU A 244 -31.99 -0.74 5.71
C GLU A 244 -30.62 -1.29 5.28
N LEU A 245 -30.28 -2.51 5.71
CA LEU A 245 -28.98 -3.13 5.42
C LEU A 245 -28.85 -3.53 3.94
N ALA A 246 -29.95 -3.96 3.30
CA ALA A 246 -29.96 -4.35 1.89
C ALA A 246 -29.53 -3.22 0.95
N LEU A 247 -29.79 -1.96 1.33
CA LEU A 247 -29.39 -0.78 0.54
C LEU A 247 -27.87 -0.61 0.43
N LEU A 248 -27.09 -1.22 1.32
CA LEU A 248 -25.63 -1.12 1.34
C LEU A 248 -24.95 -2.20 0.48
N ILE A 249 -25.70 -3.19 0.02
CA ILE A 249 -25.18 -4.36 -0.65
C ILE A 249 -25.27 -4.14 -2.15
N HIS A 250 -24.10 -3.99 -2.78
CA HIS A 250 -23.98 -3.84 -4.23
C HIS A 250 -22.95 -4.84 -4.79
N PRO A 251 -23.22 -5.44 -5.96
CA PRO A 251 -22.27 -6.35 -6.58
C PRO A 251 -21.01 -5.59 -7.02
N PRO A 252 -19.80 -5.98 -6.58
CA PRO A 252 -18.57 -5.36 -7.05
C PRO A 252 -18.31 -5.74 -8.52
N ALA A 253 -17.62 -4.86 -9.24
CA ALA A 253 -17.27 -5.08 -10.65
C ALA A 253 -16.43 -6.35 -10.92
N SER A 254 -15.91 -6.98 -9.85
CA SER A 254 -15.13 -8.22 -9.93
C SER A 254 -15.96 -9.51 -9.93
N ILE A 255 -17.29 -9.46 -9.78
CA ILE A 255 -18.15 -10.65 -9.94
C ILE A 255 -18.20 -11.02 -11.42
N GLY A 256 -17.87 -12.27 -11.73
CA GLY A 256 -17.82 -12.82 -13.09
C GLY A 256 -16.60 -12.41 -13.90
N ARG A 257 -15.53 -11.92 -13.27
CA ARG A 257 -14.25 -11.57 -13.93
C ARG A 257 -13.59 -12.76 -14.60
N TYR A 258 -13.78 -13.97 -14.08
CA TYR A 258 -13.19 -15.18 -14.67
C TYR A 258 -13.65 -15.41 -16.11
N ARG A 259 -14.80 -14.85 -16.50
CA ARG A 259 -15.39 -14.96 -17.83
C ARG A 259 -14.60 -14.20 -18.91
N ASP A 260 -13.65 -13.35 -18.51
CA ASP A 260 -12.72 -12.65 -19.40
C ASP A 260 -11.46 -13.48 -19.71
N PHE A 261 -11.32 -14.67 -19.10
CA PHE A 261 -10.14 -15.53 -19.19
C PHE A 261 -10.51 -16.94 -19.66
N ASP A 262 -9.52 -17.65 -20.23
CA ASP A 262 -9.69 -19.04 -20.66
C ASP A 262 -9.66 -19.98 -19.45
N THR A 263 -10.85 -20.49 -19.07
CA THR A 263 -11.06 -21.43 -17.97
C THR A 263 -10.64 -22.86 -18.32
N SER A 264 -10.43 -23.19 -19.59
CA SER A 264 -10.00 -24.54 -20.01
C SER A 264 -8.59 -24.90 -19.51
N LEU A 265 -7.82 -23.88 -19.13
CA LEU A 265 -6.51 -24.05 -18.54
C LEU A 265 -6.58 -24.47 -17.06
N LEU A 266 -7.73 -24.38 -16.41
CA LEU A 266 -7.91 -24.73 -15.00
C LEU A 266 -8.25 -26.22 -14.84
N ASP A 267 -7.94 -26.79 -13.68
CA ASP A 267 -8.22 -28.19 -13.41
C ASP A 267 -9.74 -28.45 -13.35
N PRO A 268 -10.31 -29.34 -14.19
CA PRO A 268 -11.74 -29.64 -14.19
C PRO A 268 -12.27 -30.11 -12.83
N GLN A 269 -11.44 -30.79 -12.03
CA GLN A 269 -11.83 -31.22 -10.68
C GLN A 269 -12.03 -30.02 -9.76
N ASP A 270 -11.11 -29.05 -9.81
CA ASP A 270 -11.19 -27.83 -9.02
C ASP A 270 -12.40 -26.97 -9.44
N ILE A 271 -12.70 -26.90 -10.75
CA ILE A 271 -13.95 -26.29 -11.26
C ILE A 271 -15.17 -27.01 -10.67
N GLY A 272 -15.17 -28.34 -10.63
CA GLY A 272 -16.23 -29.12 -10.00
C GLY A 272 -16.46 -28.78 -8.52
N THR A 273 -15.39 -28.50 -7.75
CA THR A 273 -15.50 -28.04 -6.36
C THR A 273 -16.14 -26.66 -6.25
N VAL A 274 -15.86 -25.74 -7.17
CA VAL A 274 -16.55 -24.43 -7.23
C VAL A 274 -18.05 -24.62 -7.43
N ALA A 275 -18.41 -25.53 -8.32
CA ALA A 275 -19.80 -25.89 -8.65
C ALA A 275 -20.56 -26.43 -7.43
N LYS A 276 -19.97 -27.40 -6.72
CA LYS A 276 -20.50 -27.99 -5.48
C LYS A 276 -20.75 -26.96 -4.37
N LEU A 277 -20.01 -25.86 -4.33
CA LEU A 277 -20.18 -24.77 -3.37
C LEU A 277 -21.28 -23.77 -3.79
N GLY A 278 -22.05 -24.09 -4.83
CA GLY A 278 -23.22 -23.33 -5.28
C GLY A 278 -22.89 -22.16 -6.22
N PHE A 279 -21.68 -22.15 -6.79
CA PHE A 279 -21.27 -21.14 -7.76
C PHE A 279 -21.44 -21.66 -9.19
N PRO A 280 -22.02 -20.86 -10.10
CA PRO A 280 -22.24 -21.30 -11.47
C PRO A 280 -20.90 -21.57 -12.19
N THR A 281 -20.76 -22.79 -12.70
CA THR A 281 -19.67 -23.21 -13.60
C THR A 281 -20.21 -23.47 -15.00
N GLU A 282 -19.33 -23.42 -16.00
CA GLU A 282 -19.71 -23.63 -17.41
C GLU A 282 -20.24 -25.06 -17.67
N THR A 283 -19.85 -26.02 -16.81
CA THR A 283 -20.18 -27.45 -16.89
C THR A 283 -21.50 -27.84 -16.20
N GLU A 284 -21.87 -27.21 -15.08
CA GLU A 284 -23.07 -27.60 -14.30
C GLU A 284 -24.39 -26.99 -14.81
N THR A 285 -24.34 -25.98 -15.67
CA THR A 285 -25.55 -25.46 -16.34
C THR A 285 -26.13 -26.46 -17.36
N ALA A 286 -25.49 -27.62 -17.57
CA ALA A 286 -25.99 -28.71 -18.41
C ALA A 286 -26.62 -29.88 -17.63
N THR A 287 -26.28 -30.10 -16.35
CA THR A 287 -26.65 -31.34 -15.61
C THR A 287 -27.52 -31.15 -14.37
N LEU A 288 -27.64 -29.93 -13.80
CA LEU A 288 -28.53 -29.67 -12.65
C LEU A 288 -30.01 -29.39 -13.02
N ARG A 289 -30.50 -29.93 -14.15
CA ARG A 289 -31.91 -29.85 -14.56
C ARG A 289 -32.71 -31.15 -14.39
N ALA A 290 -32.18 -32.14 -13.67
CA ALA A 290 -32.84 -33.43 -13.53
C ALA A 290 -32.61 -34.07 -12.15
N VAL A 291 -33.02 -33.41 -11.06
CA VAL A 291 -33.34 -34.08 -9.80
C VAL A 291 -34.54 -33.37 -9.18
N ASP A 292 -35.54 -34.15 -8.81
CA ASP A 292 -36.90 -33.76 -8.42
C ASP A 292 -36.96 -32.69 -7.30
N ASP A 293 -37.48 -31.51 -7.63
CA ASP A 293 -37.97 -30.53 -6.65
C ASP A 293 -39.50 -30.73 -6.47
N PRO A 294 -39.99 -31.14 -5.28
CA PRO A 294 -41.40 -31.38 -5.04
C PRO A 294 -42.28 -30.13 -4.98
N TYR A 295 -41.73 -28.93 -5.20
CA TYR A 295 -42.51 -27.67 -5.21
C TYR A 295 -42.83 -27.12 -6.60
N ASN A 296 -42.42 -27.80 -7.68
CA ASN A 296 -42.77 -27.41 -9.04
C ASN A 296 -44.06 -28.10 -9.50
N ALA A 297 -45.20 -27.70 -8.91
CA ALA A 297 -46.50 -27.97 -9.51
C ALA A 297 -46.60 -27.19 -10.84
N PRO A 298 -46.94 -27.83 -11.97
CA PRO A 298 -47.09 -27.14 -13.25
C PRO A 298 -48.43 -26.41 -13.27
N THR A 299 -48.48 -25.17 -12.82
CA THR A 299 -49.47 -24.22 -13.32
C THR A 299 -48.89 -23.55 -14.55
N ALA A 300 -48.94 -24.28 -15.67
CA ALA A 300 -48.84 -23.69 -16.99
C ALA A 300 -50.05 -22.77 -17.20
N ALA A 301 -49.92 -21.52 -16.76
CA ALA A 301 -50.74 -20.44 -17.29
C ALA A 301 -50.44 -20.30 -18.80
N PRO A 302 -51.43 -19.98 -19.63
CA PRO A 302 -51.24 -19.89 -21.08
C PRO A 302 -50.13 -18.88 -21.42
N ARG A 303 -49.12 -19.34 -22.16
CA ARG A 303 -47.97 -18.52 -22.58
C ARG A 303 -48.46 -17.32 -23.40
N ARG A 304 -48.33 -16.11 -22.85
CA ARG A 304 -48.47 -14.86 -23.60
C ARG A 304 -47.28 -14.70 -24.55
N HIS A 305 -47.56 -14.33 -25.79
CA HIS A 305 -46.58 -14.16 -26.87
C HIS A 305 -45.69 -12.93 -26.57
N ARG A 306 -44.38 -13.11 -26.39
CA ARG A 306 -43.45 -12.01 -26.12
C ARG A 306 -42.79 -11.53 -27.41
N THR A 307 -42.63 -10.22 -27.57
CA THR A 307 -42.02 -9.59 -28.75
C THR A 307 -40.78 -8.78 -28.35
N ALA A 308 -39.68 -8.96 -29.08
CA ALA A 308 -38.45 -8.18 -28.98
C ALA A 308 -38.30 -7.24 -30.18
N ILE A 309 -38.35 -5.93 -29.92
CA ILE A 309 -37.97 -4.92 -30.91
C ILE A 309 -36.47 -4.71 -30.81
N VAL A 310 -35.73 -5.12 -31.84
CA VAL A 310 -34.28 -4.95 -31.90
C VAL A 310 -33.95 -3.71 -32.73
N VAL A 311 -33.38 -2.70 -32.08
CA VAL A 311 -33.01 -1.43 -32.71
C VAL A 311 -31.58 -1.53 -33.27
N LEU A 312 -31.47 -1.55 -34.59
CA LEU A 312 -30.24 -1.83 -35.34
C LEU A 312 -29.81 -0.60 -36.13
N GLY A 313 -28.89 0.18 -35.56
CA GLY A 313 -28.27 1.28 -36.29
C GLY A 313 -26.85 1.55 -35.80
N MET A 314 -26.00 2.06 -36.69
CA MET A 314 -24.67 2.51 -36.34
C MET A 314 -24.72 3.57 -35.22
N HIS A 315 -23.69 3.63 -34.38
CA HIS A 315 -23.53 4.69 -33.39
C HIS A 315 -23.80 6.06 -34.02
N ARG A 316 -24.54 6.92 -33.28
CA ARG A 316 -24.90 8.30 -33.69
C ARG A 316 -25.94 8.41 -34.82
N SER A 317 -26.53 7.30 -35.28
CA SER A 317 -27.63 7.29 -36.28
C SER A 317 -29.02 7.59 -35.68
N GLY A 318 -29.09 8.18 -34.49
CA GLY A 318 -30.36 8.47 -33.83
C GLY A 318 -30.99 7.29 -33.08
N THR A 319 -30.33 6.13 -33.01
CA THR A 319 -30.81 4.92 -32.31
C THR A 319 -31.33 5.19 -30.89
N SER A 320 -30.66 6.08 -30.16
CA SER A 320 -31.05 6.42 -28.78
C SER A 320 -32.33 7.27 -28.72
N ALA A 321 -32.56 8.13 -29.71
CA ALA A 321 -33.81 8.90 -29.81
C ALA A 321 -34.99 7.97 -30.11
N PHE A 322 -34.83 7.09 -31.11
CA PHE A 322 -35.82 6.06 -31.43
C PHE A 322 -36.15 5.15 -30.25
N THR A 323 -35.11 4.65 -29.56
CA THR A 323 -35.30 3.77 -28.39
C THR A 323 -36.07 4.48 -27.28
N ARG A 324 -35.80 5.78 -27.05
CA ARG A 324 -36.53 6.54 -26.05
C ARG A 324 -37.98 6.79 -26.45
N VAL A 325 -38.24 7.18 -27.69
CA VAL A 325 -39.62 7.39 -28.18
C VAL A 325 -40.42 6.09 -28.08
N ALA A 326 -39.86 4.96 -28.52
CA ALA A 326 -40.48 3.65 -28.35
C ALA A 326 -40.73 3.29 -26.88
N GLY A 327 -39.82 3.67 -25.97
CA GLY A 327 -39.99 3.49 -24.53
C GLY A 327 -41.12 4.34 -23.95
N LEU A 328 -41.25 5.59 -24.40
CA LEU A 328 -42.34 6.49 -24.00
C LEU A 328 -43.70 6.04 -24.53
N LEU A 329 -43.73 5.33 -25.67
CA LEU A 329 -44.89 4.63 -26.23
C LEU A 329 -45.20 3.29 -25.55
N GLY A 330 -44.46 2.93 -24.49
CA GLY A 330 -44.75 1.77 -23.64
C GLY A 330 -43.90 0.53 -23.92
N GLY A 331 -42.89 0.60 -24.80
CA GLY A 331 -41.89 -0.46 -24.93
C GLY A 331 -41.01 -0.57 -23.68
N THR A 332 -40.71 -1.79 -23.24
CA THR A 332 -39.94 -2.02 -22.01
C THR A 332 -38.45 -1.75 -22.26
N LEU A 333 -37.91 -0.73 -21.58
CA LEU A 333 -36.46 -0.47 -21.50
C LEU A 333 -35.79 -1.43 -20.49
N PRO A 334 -34.48 -1.70 -20.63
CA PRO A 334 -33.79 -2.60 -19.73
C PRO A 334 -33.70 -2.02 -18.31
N GLY A 335 -33.74 -2.88 -17.28
CA GLY A 335 -33.57 -2.49 -15.88
C GLY A 335 -32.11 -2.25 -15.48
N ASP A 336 -31.15 -2.68 -16.31
CA ASP A 336 -29.70 -2.57 -16.08
C ASP A 336 -29.04 -1.56 -17.05
N LEU A 337 -29.60 -0.34 -17.12
CA LEU A 337 -29.16 0.70 -18.05
C LEU A 337 -27.67 1.07 -17.87
N MET A 338 -27.00 1.30 -19.01
CA MET A 338 -25.66 1.85 -19.03
C MET A 338 -25.64 3.30 -18.50
N PRO A 339 -24.70 3.64 -17.58
CA PRO A 339 -24.66 4.95 -16.95
C PRO A 339 -24.31 6.06 -17.95
N PRO A 340 -24.73 7.31 -17.70
CA PRO A 340 -24.32 8.47 -18.49
C PRO A 340 -22.81 8.64 -18.51
N VAL A 341 -22.28 9.13 -19.64
CA VAL A 341 -20.86 9.49 -19.80
C VAL A 341 -20.80 10.99 -20.13
N PRO A 342 -20.13 11.81 -19.29
CA PRO A 342 -19.92 13.23 -19.55
C PRO A 342 -19.36 13.47 -20.97
N ASP A 343 -19.80 14.54 -21.63
CA ASP A 343 -19.38 14.95 -22.99
C ASP A 343 -19.74 13.99 -24.15
N ASN A 344 -20.39 12.85 -23.87
CA ASN A 344 -20.80 11.86 -24.87
C ASN A 344 -22.32 11.70 -24.94
N ASN A 345 -22.96 11.48 -23.78
CA ASN A 345 -24.41 11.42 -23.62
C ASN A 345 -24.79 11.63 -22.14
N GLU A 346 -25.05 12.89 -21.77
CA GLU A 346 -25.35 13.32 -20.39
C GLU A 346 -26.65 12.73 -19.82
N ALA A 347 -27.57 12.29 -20.67
CA ALA A 347 -28.86 11.71 -20.28
C ALA A 347 -28.84 10.17 -20.05
N GLY A 348 -27.70 9.50 -20.21
CA GLY A 348 -27.59 8.04 -20.09
C GLY A 348 -27.79 7.29 -21.42
N PHE A 349 -27.34 6.05 -21.47
CA PHE A 349 -27.48 5.15 -22.62
C PHE A 349 -28.70 4.24 -22.42
N TRP A 350 -29.53 4.07 -23.45
CA TRP A 350 -30.72 3.20 -23.41
C TRP A 350 -30.37 1.73 -23.69
N GLU A 351 -29.12 1.36 -23.39
CA GLU A 351 -28.52 0.05 -23.62
C GLU A 351 -28.47 -0.74 -22.31
N SER A 352 -28.74 -2.05 -22.39
CA SER A 352 -28.50 -2.96 -21.27
C SER A 352 -27.00 -3.19 -21.09
N MET A 353 -26.51 -3.01 -19.86
CA MET A 353 -25.11 -3.27 -19.50
C MET A 353 -24.72 -4.73 -19.71
N GLY A 354 -25.61 -5.68 -19.38
CA GLY A 354 -25.40 -7.11 -19.59
C GLY A 354 -25.23 -7.47 -21.08
N ILE A 355 -26.13 -6.94 -21.92
CA ILE A 355 -26.09 -7.14 -23.39
C ILE A 355 -24.85 -6.48 -24.00
N TYR A 356 -24.52 -5.26 -23.58
CA TYR A 356 -23.32 -4.54 -24.01
C TYR A 356 -22.03 -5.33 -23.77
N ARG A 357 -21.83 -5.84 -22.55
CA ARG A 357 -20.64 -6.62 -22.20
C ARG A 357 -20.54 -7.92 -23.01
N LEU A 358 -21.68 -8.58 -23.22
CA LEU A 358 -21.74 -9.79 -24.03
C LEU A 358 -21.38 -9.52 -25.49
N ASN A 359 -21.93 -8.45 -26.08
CA ASN A 359 -21.64 -8.07 -27.46
C ASN A 359 -20.17 -7.70 -27.65
N ASP A 360 -19.57 -6.97 -26.71
CA ASP A 360 -18.14 -6.64 -26.75
C ASP A 360 -17.28 -7.90 -26.65
N THR A 361 -17.69 -8.87 -25.82
CA THR A 361 -17.03 -10.19 -25.72
C THR A 361 -17.11 -10.95 -27.04
N LEU A 362 -18.31 -11.05 -27.63
CA LEU A 362 -18.52 -11.77 -28.90
C LEU A 362 -17.67 -11.18 -30.04
N LEU A 363 -17.63 -9.86 -30.16
CA LEU A 363 -16.79 -9.20 -31.16
C LEU A 363 -15.29 -9.45 -30.92
N ARG A 364 -14.82 -9.43 -29.67
CA ARG A 364 -13.42 -9.73 -29.34
C ARG A 364 -13.05 -11.18 -29.62
N CYS A 365 -13.93 -12.13 -29.31
CA CYS A 365 -13.74 -13.54 -29.67
C CYS A 365 -13.68 -13.72 -31.19
N ALA A 366 -14.38 -12.86 -31.94
CA ALA A 366 -14.27 -12.78 -33.39
C ALA A 366 -13.04 -11.98 -33.89
N GLY A 367 -12.09 -11.62 -33.02
CA GLY A 367 -10.90 -10.85 -33.38
C GLY A 367 -11.20 -9.39 -33.78
N SER A 368 -12.41 -8.90 -33.50
CA SER A 368 -12.91 -7.61 -33.93
C SER A 368 -13.37 -6.74 -32.75
N ARG A 369 -13.83 -5.52 -33.06
CA ARG A 369 -14.30 -4.51 -32.11
C ARG A 369 -15.46 -3.74 -32.74
N TRP A 370 -16.13 -2.91 -31.95
CA TRP A 370 -17.16 -2.02 -32.49
C TRP A 370 -16.60 -1.00 -33.50
N ASP A 371 -15.34 -0.57 -33.33
CA ASP A 371 -14.67 0.42 -34.16
C ASP A 371 -13.84 -0.21 -35.29
N ASP A 372 -14.14 -1.46 -35.64
CA ASP A 372 -13.53 -2.23 -36.70
C ASP A 372 -14.54 -2.42 -37.84
N TRP A 373 -14.19 -1.96 -39.04
CA TRP A 373 -15.05 -2.04 -40.23
C TRP A 373 -14.86 -3.33 -41.04
N ARG A 374 -13.87 -4.15 -40.68
CA ARG A 374 -13.53 -5.38 -41.40
C ARG A 374 -14.57 -6.47 -41.16
N GLU A 375 -14.74 -7.38 -42.10
CA GLU A 375 -15.67 -8.51 -42.01
C GLU A 375 -15.35 -9.38 -40.77
N LEU A 376 -16.40 -9.85 -40.09
CA LEU A 376 -16.23 -10.79 -38.99
C LEU A 376 -15.88 -12.16 -39.58
N SER A 377 -14.65 -12.61 -39.40
CA SER A 377 -14.25 -13.99 -39.70
C SER A 377 -14.81 -14.93 -38.62
N PHE A 378 -16.12 -15.20 -38.66
CA PHE A 378 -16.76 -16.04 -37.66
C PHE A 378 -17.69 -17.09 -38.28
N ASP A 379 -17.57 -18.33 -37.81
CA ASP A 379 -18.53 -19.39 -38.09
C ASP A 379 -19.71 -19.28 -37.11
N TRP A 380 -20.78 -18.64 -37.57
CA TRP A 380 -22.01 -18.46 -36.80
C TRP A 380 -22.62 -19.80 -36.36
N ALA A 381 -22.47 -20.86 -37.16
CA ALA A 381 -22.97 -22.18 -36.79
C ALA A 381 -22.20 -22.73 -35.57
N ARG A 382 -20.87 -22.57 -35.52
CA ARG A 382 -20.07 -22.92 -34.33
C ARG A 382 -20.42 -22.09 -33.09
N LEU A 383 -20.68 -20.80 -33.23
CA LEU A 383 -21.12 -19.94 -32.11
C LEU A 383 -22.51 -20.33 -31.60
N GLN A 384 -23.40 -20.73 -32.51
CA GLN A 384 -24.75 -21.20 -32.20
C GLN A 384 -24.76 -22.59 -31.52
N VAL A 385 -23.70 -23.38 -31.66
CA VAL A 385 -23.53 -24.67 -30.97
C VAL A 385 -22.86 -24.51 -29.60
N SER A 386 -22.19 -23.38 -29.34
CA SER A 386 -21.66 -23.07 -28.01
C SER A 386 -22.82 -22.72 -27.05
N ASP A 387 -23.26 -23.70 -26.26
CA ASP A 387 -24.27 -23.53 -25.21
C ASP A 387 -23.94 -22.41 -24.22
N GLY A 388 -22.66 -22.06 -24.03
CA GLY A 388 -22.20 -20.98 -23.16
C GLY A 388 -22.69 -19.58 -23.57
N PHE A 389 -22.44 -19.15 -24.81
CA PHE A 389 -22.85 -17.83 -25.28
C PHE A 389 -24.37 -17.66 -25.36
N LYS A 390 -25.09 -18.70 -25.80
CA LYS A 390 -26.56 -18.70 -25.82
C LYS A 390 -27.14 -18.54 -24.41
N ARG A 391 -26.66 -19.32 -23.44
CA ARG A 391 -27.09 -19.20 -22.03
C ARG A 391 -26.84 -17.79 -21.49
N ARG A 392 -25.65 -17.24 -21.71
CA ARG A 392 -25.30 -15.86 -21.30
C ARG A 392 -26.20 -14.81 -21.95
N ALA A 393 -26.57 -14.97 -23.21
CA ALA A 393 -27.48 -14.08 -23.90
C ALA A 393 -28.90 -14.15 -23.32
N THR A 394 -29.41 -15.35 -23.09
CA THR A 394 -30.71 -15.58 -22.44
C THR A 394 -30.74 -14.99 -21.03
N GLU A 395 -29.68 -15.20 -20.23
CA GLU A 395 -29.54 -14.60 -18.89
C GLU A 395 -29.52 -13.07 -18.95
N ALA A 396 -28.76 -12.49 -19.88
CA ALA A 396 -28.69 -11.04 -20.05
C ALA A 396 -30.06 -10.44 -20.38
N VAL A 397 -30.82 -11.08 -21.29
CA VAL A 397 -32.18 -10.65 -21.65
C VAL A 397 -33.15 -10.81 -20.47
N ASN A 398 -33.13 -11.95 -19.78
CA ASN A 398 -34.02 -12.19 -18.65
C ASN A 398 -33.73 -11.24 -17.49
N ARG A 399 -32.46 -10.93 -17.21
CA ARG A 399 -32.07 -9.96 -16.18
C ARG A 399 -32.49 -8.55 -16.55
N ALA A 400 -32.28 -8.16 -17.81
CA ALA A 400 -32.59 -6.82 -18.27
C ALA A 400 -34.10 -6.56 -18.36
N PHE A 401 -34.90 -7.54 -18.79
CA PHE A 401 -36.30 -7.32 -19.16
C PHE A 401 -37.33 -8.18 -18.41
N GLY A 402 -36.90 -9.18 -17.63
CA GLY A 402 -37.81 -10.09 -16.91
C GLY A 402 -38.78 -10.82 -17.84
N SER A 403 -40.05 -10.92 -17.42
CA SER A 403 -41.15 -11.58 -18.15
C SER A 403 -42.03 -10.60 -18.95
N ARG A 404 -41.52 -9.43 -19.33
CA ARG A 404 -42.30 -8.37 -20.01
C ARG A 404 -42.62 -8.74 -21.46
N ASP A 405 -43.80 -8.29 -21.92
CA ASP A 405 -44.40 -8.71 -23.20
C ASP A 405 -43.75 -8.02 -24.41
N LEU A 406 -43.49 -6.71 -24.36
CA LEU A 406 -42.82 -5.96 -25.44
C LEU A 406 -41.52 -5.34 -24.94
N ILE A 407 -40.37 -5.88 -25.38
CA ILE A 407 -39.04 -5.45 -24.94
C ILE A 407 -38.30 -4.67 -26.03
N LEU A 408 -37.52 -3.67 -25.62
CA LEU A 408 -36.69 -2.85 -26.50
C LEU A 408 -35.21 -3.19 -26.31
N VAL A 409 -34.61 -3.84 -27.30
CA VAL A 409 -33.21 -4.24 -27.26
C VAL A 409 -32.41 -3.34 -28.21
N LYS A 410 -31.49 -2.57 -27.64
CA LYS A 410 -30.61 -1.69 -28.42
C LYS A 410 -29.16 -1.85 -27.97
N ASP A 411 -28.30 -2.13 -28.93
CA ASP A 411 -26.84 -1.92 -28.88
C ASP A 411 -26.35 -1.88 -30.33
N PRO A 412 -25.65 -0.81 -30.77
CA PRO A 412 -25.15 -0.70 -32.14
C PRO A 412 -24.29 -1.89 -32.62
N ARG A 413 -23.64 -2.61 -31.70
CA ARG A 413 -22.85 -3.82 -32.02
C ARG A 413 -23.72 -4.93 -32.57
N ILE A 414 -25.00 -5.00 -32.18
CA ILE A 414 -25.93 -6.02 -32.65
C ILE A 414 -26.07 -5.96 -34.17
N CYS A 415 -25.91 -4.80 -34.81
CA CYS A 415 -25.87 -4.71 -36.28
C CYS A 415 -24.90 -5.72 -36.93
N ARG A 416 -23.76 -5.96 -36.28
CA ARG A 416 -22.71 -6.86 -36.80
C ARG A 416 -22.92 -8.31 -36.41
N ILE A 417 -23.71 -8.57 -35.37
CA ILE A 417 -23.88 -9.88 -34.74
C ILE A 417 -25.36 -10.30 -34.63
N PHE A 418 -26.22 -9.70 -35.43
CA PHE A 418 -27.67 -9.89 -35.38
C PHE A 418 -28.10 -11.35 -35.55
N PRO A 419 -27.50 -12.17 -36.46
CA PRO A 419 -27.88 -13.58 -36.59
C PRO A 419 -27.79 -14.38 -35.29
N PHE A 420 -26.84 -14.06 -34.41
CA PHE A 420 -26.74 -14.67 -33.09
C PHE A 420 -27.91 -14.27 -32.17
N TRP A 421 -28.27 -12.99 -32.16
CA TRP A 421 -29.37 -12.48 -31.33
C TRP A 421 -30.73 -12.92 -31.84
N GLN A 422 -30.96 -12.89 -33.16
CA GLN A 422 -32.18 -13.38 -33.79
C GLN A 422 -32.45 -14.83 -33.37
N LYS A 423 -31.44 -15.71 -33.47
CA LYS A 423 -31.55 -17.10 -33.04
C LYS A 423 -31.77 -17.23 -31.54
N THR A 424 -31.09 -16.42 -30.73
CA THR A 424 -31.27 -16.42 -29.26
C THR A 424 -32.71 -16.08 -28.88
N PHE A 425 -33.30 -15.03 -29.45
CA PHE A 425 -34.68 -14.65 -29.16
C PHE A 425 -35.69 -15.70 -29.66
N GLN A 426 -35.45 -16.30 -30.83
CA GLN A 426 -36.26 -17.42 -31.33
C GLN A 426 -36.21 -18.64 -30.39
N ASP A 427 -35.02 -18.99 -29.89
CA ASP A 427 -34.83 -20.09 -28.92
C ASP A 427 -35.51 -19.76 -27.56
N MET A 428 -35.72 -18.48 -27.26
CA MET A 428 -36.51 -18.00 -26.11
C MET A 428 -38.03 -17.92 -26.40
N ALA A 429 -38.49 -18.44 -27.54
CA ALA A 429 -39.87 -18.35 -28.01
C ALA A 429 -40.40 -16.90 -28.06
N MET A 430 -39.53 -15.96 -28.43
CA MET A 430 -39.88 -14.57 -28.65
C MET A 430 -40.01 -14.28 -30.14
N ASP A 431 -40.97 -13.42 -30.44
CA ASP A 431 -41.18 -12.84 -31.74
C ASP A 431 -40.19 -11.69 -31.97
N VAL A 432 -39.42 -11.73 -33.06
CA VAL A 432 -38.32 -10.79 -33.30
C VAL A 432 -38.70 -9.83 -34.42
N VAL A 433 -38.73 -8.54 -34.11
CA VAL A 433 -39.01 -7.48 -35.08
C VAL A 433 -37.87 -6.46 -35.06
N CYS A 434 -37.54 -5.88 -36.21
CA CYS A 434 -36.32 -5.10 -36.38
C CYS A 434 -36.63 -3.64 -36.73
N LEU A 435 -36.06 -2.70 -35.96
CA LEU A 435 -36.15 -1.27 -36.26
C LEU A 435 -34.78 -0.78 -36.73
N LEU A 436 -34.67 -0.31 -37.98
CA LEU A 436 -33.43 0.14 -38.58
C LEU A 436 -33.46 1.67 -38.77
N PRO A 437 -33.02 2.45 -37.77
CA PRO A 437 -32.91 3.89 -37.91
C PRO A 437 -31.72 4.27 -38.79
N VAL A 438 -31.99 5.05 -39.84
CA VAL A 438 -31.01 5.55 -40.80
C VAL A 438 -30.83 7.06 -40.63
N ARG A 439 -29.58 7.52 -40.68
CA ARG A 439 -29.24 8.95 -40.61
C ARG A 439 -28.23 9.27 -41.71
N ASN A 440 -28.26 10.52 -42.18
CA ASN A 440 -27.31 11.02 -43.16
C ASN A 440 -25.86 10.75 -42.71
N PRO A 441 -25.04 10.05 -43.51
CA PRO A 441 -23.68 9.67 -43.13
C PRO A 441 -22.75 10.86 -42.88
N LEU A 442 -22.99 12.02 -43.49
CA LEU A 442 -22.26 13.25 -43.16
C LEU A 442 -22.43 13.64 -41.69
N GLU A 443 -23.65 13.56 -41.18
CA GLU A 443 -23.94 13.88 -39.77
C GLU A 443 -23.38 12.83 -38.82
N VAL A 444 -23.40 11.55 -39.22
CA VAL A 444 -22.80 10.46 -38.44
C VAL A 444 -21.28 10.67 -38.35
N ALA A 445 -20.61 10.95 -39.47
CA ALA A 445 -19.17 11.20 -39.51
C ALA A 445 -18.77 12.43 -38.68
N ALA A 446 -19.48 13.55 -38.84
CA ALA A 446 -19.23 14.75 -38.04
C ALA A 446 -19.48 14.53 -36.54
N SER A 447 -20.41 13.64 -36.17
CA SER A 447 -20.63 13.29 -34.77
C SER A 447 -19.57 12.34 -34.20
N LEU A 448 -19.06 11.39 -35.00
CA LEU A 448 -17.98 10.48 -34.59
C LEU A 448 -16.63 11.21 -34.50
N SER A 449 -16.38 12.16 -35.39
CA SER A 449 -15.19 13.02 -35.32
C SER A 449 -15.16 13.83 -34.02
N ARG A 450 -16.27 14.48 -33.64
CA ARG A 450 -16.36 15.22 -32.37
C ARG A 450 -16.21 14.33 -31.13
N ARG A 451 -16.75 13.11 -31.16
CA ARG A 451 -16.76 12.21 -29.99
C ARG A 451 -15.46 11.43 -29.83
N ASP A 452 -14.98 10.83 -30.90
CA ASP A 452 -13.89 9.85 -30.89
C ASP A 452 -12.62 10.35 -31.59
N GLY A 453 -12.65 11.53 -32.20
CA GLY A 453 -11.54 12.04 -33.03
C GLY A 453 -11.34 11.23 -34.31
N PHE A 454 -12.36 10.52 -34.79
CA PHE A 454 -12.25 9.72 -36.01
C PHE A 454 -12.23 10.59 -37.26
N ASP A 455 -11.37 10.18 -38.20
CA ASP A 455 -11.37 10.71 -39.55
C ASP A 455 -12.71 10.38 -40.26
N PRO A 456 -13.24 11.28 -41.11
CA PRO A 456 -14.46 11.03 -41.88
C PRO A 456 -14.41 9.72 -42.68
N ALA A 457 -13.28 9.37 -43.30
CA ALA A 457 -13.15 8.14 -44.09
C ALA A 457 -13.35 6.89 -43.24
N LYS A 458 -12.75 6.85 -42.04
CA LYS A 458 -12.99 5.76 -41.07
C LYS A 458 -14.45 5.72 -40.65
N SER A 459 -15.05 6.88 -40.40
CA SER A 459 -16.46 6.98 -39.99
C SER A 459 -17.41 6.45 -41.06
N TYR A 460 -17.14 6.72 -42.34
CA TYR A 460 -17.89 6.20 -43.47
C TYR A 460 -17.77 4.68 -43.59
N LEU A 461 -16.56 4.12 -43.42
CA LEU A 461 -16.37 2.66 -43.45
C LEU A 461 -17.12 1.96 -42.31
N LEU A 462 -17.12 2.53 -41.11
CA LEU A 462 -17.88 2.00 -39.98
C LEU A 462 -19.39 2.08 -40.24
N TRP A 463 -19.86 3.21 -40.77
CA TRP A 463 -21.27 3.39 -41.13
C TRP A 463 -21.71 2.39 -42.20
N LEU A 464 -20.93 2.23 -43.28
CA LEU A 464 -21.18 1.24 -44.32
C LEU A 464 -21.28 -0.16 -43.74
N ARG A 465 -20.26 -0.60 -42.99
CA ARG A 465 -20.22 -1.97 -42.45
C ARG A 465 -21.42 -2.26 -41.56
N HIS A 466 -21.70 -1.43 -40.56
CA HIS A 466 -22.81 -1.68 -39.63
C HIS A 466 -24.17 -1.63 -40.32
N THR A 467 -24.33 -0.74 -41.29
CA THR A 467 -25.63 -0.57 -41.97
C THR A 467 -25.89 -1.69 -42.97
N LEU A 468 -24.88 -2.07 -43.77
CA LEU A 468 -24.98 -3.18 -44.71
C LEU A 468 -25.13 -4.53 -44.00
N ASP A 469 -24.41 -4.76 -42.89
CA ASP A 469 -24.54 -5.98 -42.09
C ASP A 469 -25.95 -6.09 -41.48
N ALA A 470 -26.47 -5.00 -40.90
CA ALA A 470 -27.82 -4.97 -40.31
C ALA A 470 -28.93 -5.12 -41.35
N GLU A 471 -28.83 -4.41 -42.48
CA GLU A 471 -29.82 -4.50 -43.55
C GLU A 471 -29.88 -5.93 -44.09
N ALA A 472 -28.75 -6.50 -44.49
CA ALA A 472 -28.73 -7.83 -45.07
C ALA A 472 -29.14 -8.93 -44.09
N ALA A 473 -28.73 -8.83 -42.81
CA ALA A 473 -29.06 -9.83 -41.80
C ALA A 473 -30.53 -9.81 -41.36
N THR A 474 -31.26 -8.73 -41.64
CA THR A 474 -32.67 -8.57 -41.25
C THR A 474 -33.65 -8.85 -42.38
N ARG A 475 -33.16 -9.09 -43.61
CA ARG A 475 -34.02 -9.53 -44.73
C ARG A 475 -34.78 -10.80 -44.34
N GLY A 476 -36.07 -10.86 -44.68
CA GLY A 476 -36.96 -11.96 -44.29
C GLY A 476 -37.48 -11.91 -42.84
N SER A 477 -37.08 -10.91 -42.04
CA SER A 477 -37.72 -10.59 -40.76
C SER A 477 -38.69 -9.42 -40.93
N ARG A 478 -39.71 -9.33 -40.06
CA ARG A 478 -40.53 -8.11 -39.98
C ARG A 478 -39.65 -6.94 -39.53
N ARG A 479 -39.48 -5.96 -40.40
CA ARG A 479 -38.56 -4.84 -40.20
C ARG A 479 -39.18 -3.53 -40.65
N SER A 480 -38.75 -2.44 -40.00
CA SER A 480 -39.11 -1.07 -40.38
C SER A 480 -37.83 -0.25 -40.49
N ILE A 481 -37.61 0.33 -41.67
CA ILE A 481 -36.49 1.24 -41.94
C ILE A 481 -37.05 2.66 -41.88
N VAL A 482 -36.47 3.50 -41.03
CA VAL A 482 -36.97 4.85 -40.76
C VAL A 482 -35.83 5.84 -40.70
N THR A 483 -36.06 7.07 -41.15
CA THR A 483 -35.02 8.11 -41.11
C THR A 483 -35.08 8.89 -39.81
N PHE A 484 -33.92 9.25 -39.27
CA PHE A 484 -33.83 10.18 -38.13
C PHE A 484 -34.50 11.52 -38.44
N ASP A 485 -34.42 11.97 -39.69
CA ASP A 485 -35.05 13.21 -40.14
C ASP A 485 -36.57 13.13 -40.03
N HIS A 486 -37.18 12.00 -40.41
CA HIS A 486 -38.60 11.78 -40.27
C HIS A 486 -39.03 11.74 -38.78
N LEU A 487 -38.27 11.08 -37.91
CA LEU A 487 -38.54 11.11 -36.46
C LEU A 487 -38.55 12.53 -35.91
N MET A 488 -37.64 13.39 -36.37
CA MET A 488 -37.54 14.77 -35.86
C MET A 488 -38.61 15.69 -36.47
N SER A 489 -39.06 15.45 -37.70
CA SER A 489 -40.08 16.28 -38.35
C SER A 489 -41.50 15.87 -37.97
N ASP A 490 -41.78 14.56 -37.93
CA ASP A 490 -43.08 13.99 -37.58
C ASP A 490 -42.91 12.62 -36.91
N TRP A 491 -42.68 12.65 -35.60
CA TRP A 491 -42.53 11.40 -34.84
C TRP A 491 -43.83 10.58 -34.78
N ARG A 492 -45.00 11.19 -35.02
CA ARG A 492 -46.31 10.51 -34.93
C ARG A 492 -46.55 9.65 -36.17
N ASP A 493 -46.31 10.21 -37.36
CA ASP A 493 -46.33 9.43 -38.59
C ASP A 493 -45.25 8.34 -38.54
N CYS A 494 -44.05 8.67 -38.08
CA CYS A 494 -42.97 7.71 -37.89
C CYS A 494 -43.37 6.55 -36.97
N ALA A 495 -43.99 6.82 -35.81
CA ALA A 495 -44.45 5.79 -34.88
C ALA A 495 -45.56 4.91 -35.48
N THR A 496 -46.47 5.50 -36.27
CA THR A 496 -47.54 4.80 -36.97
C THR A 496 -46.98 3.85 -38.03
N ARG A 497 -45.99 4.29 -38.81
CA ARG A 497 -45.31 3.43 -39.81
C ARG A 497 -44.54 2.29 -39.14
N ILE A 498 -43.90 2.55 -37.99
CA ILE A 498 -43.25 1.48 -37.20
C ILE A 498 -44.29 0.46 -36.72
N GLU A 499 -45.43 0.91 -36.21
CA GLU A 499 -46.52 0.03 -35.75
C GLU A 499 -47.03 -0.88 -36.88
N GLN A 500 -47.30 -0.30 -38.06
CA GLN A 500 -47.77 -1.01 -39.25
C GLN A 500 -46.74 -2.00 -39.80
N HIS A 501 -45.50 -1.56 -40.03
CA HIS A 501 -44.45 -2.40 -40.61
C HIS A 501 -44.03 -3.54 -39.68
N LEU A 502 -43.97 -3.31 -38.37
CA LEU A 502 -43.59 -4.34 -37.42
C LEU A 502 -44.78 -5.22 -37.01
N GLY A 503 -46.02 -4.81 -37.27
CA GLY A 503 -47.23 -5.53 -36.85
C GLY A 503 -47.29 -5.67 -35.33
N ILE A 504 -47.01 -4.56 -34.62
CA ILE A 504 -47.09 -4.47 -33.15
C ILE A 504 -48.21 -3.51 -32.77
N THR A 505 -48.52 -3.42 -31.47
CA THR A 505 -49.37 -2.36 -30.93
C THR A 505 -48.65 -1.70 -29.77
N TRP A 506 -48.55 -0.38 -29.78
CA TRP A 506 -47.89 0.36 -28.70
C TRP A 506 -48.68 0.23 -27.39
N PRO A 507 -48.09 -0.26 -26.28
CA PRO A 507 -48.82 -0.48 -25.04
C PRO A 507 -49.38 0.79 -24.41
N ARG A 508 -48.72 1.94 -24.61
CA ARG A 508 -49.22 3.25 -24.19
C ARG A 508 -49.80 3.92 -25.43
N ALA A 509 -51.13 4.07 -25.46
CA ALA A 509 -51.77 4.93 -26.45
C ALA A 509 -51.14 6.33 -26.38
N ALA A 510 -50.96 7.00 -27.52
CA ALA A 510 -50.45 8.36 -27.62
C ALA A 510 -51.47 9.38 -27.06
N GLY A 511 -51.82 9.25 -25.78
CA GLY A 511 -52.61 10.23 -25.05
C GLY A 511 -51.82 11.53 -24.84
N GLN A 512 -52.51 12.58 -24.42
CA GLN A 512 -51.96 13.94 -24.33
C GLN A 512 -50.67 14.02 -23.50
N GLU A 513 -50.53 13.21 -22.46
CA GLU A 513 -49.35 13.15 -21.59
C GLU A 513 -48.12 12.54 -22.29
N ALA A 514 -48.27 11.38 -22.94
CA ALA A 514 -47.19 10.73 -23.70
C ALA A 514 -46.72 11.63 -24.84
N ILE A 515 -47.66 12.29 -25.51
CA ILE A 515 -47.39 13.29 -26.55
C ILE A 515 -46.51 14.42 -26.02
N GLN A 516 -46.88 15.02 -24.88
CA GLN A 516 -46.12 16.12 -24.28
C GLN A 516 -44.71 15.68 -23.84
N GLU A 517 -44.56 14.48 -23.29
CA GLU A 517 -43.26 13.92 -22.92
C GLU A 517 -42.35 13.73 -24.13
N ILE A 518 -42.88 13.19 -25.23
CA ILE A 518 -42.12 12.94 -26.47
C ILE A 518 -41.76 14.26 -27.15
N ASP A 519 -42.71 15.19 -27.28
CA ASP A 519 -42.47 16.51 -27.88
C ASP A 519 -41.39 17.27 -27.09
N ARG A 520 -41.46 17.27 -25.75
CA ARG A 520 -40.43 17.89 -24.89
C ARG A 520 -39.06 17.25 -25.10
N PHE A 521 -38.99 15.92 -25.08
CA PHE A 521 -37.73 15.19 -25.25
C PHE A 521 -37.03 15.48 -26.59
N LEU A 522 -37.80 15.59 -27.68
CA LEU A 522 -37.25 15.88 -29.00
C LEU A 522 -36.86 17.36 -29.16
N GLN A 523 -37.60 18.29 -28.53
CA GLN A 523 -37.27 19.72 -28.52
C GLN A 523 -35.98 20.04 -27.76
N GLU A 524 -35.74 19.39 -26.62
CA GLU A 524 -34.51 19.57 -25.81
C GLU A 524 -33.24 19.12 -26.54
N ARG A 525 -33.35 18.26 -27.56
CA ARG A 525 -32.21 17.72 -28.34
C ARG A 525 -32.03 18.38 -29.70
N LEU A 526 -31.94 19.72 -29.72
CA LEU A 526 -31.71 20.52 -30.92
C LEU A 526 -30.68 19.85 -31.87
N ARG A 527 -31.11 19.58 -33.11
CA ARG A 527 -30.29 18.97 -34.17
C ARG A 527 -29.11 19.88 -34.51
N HIS A 528 -27.93 19.59 -33.97
CA HIS A 528 -26.74 20.44 -34.13
C HIS A 528 -26.16 20.46 -35.57
N ASN A 529 -26.35 19.40 -36.36
CA ASN A 529 -25.89 19.31 -37.75
C ASN A 529 -27.09 18.98 -38.64
N ARG A 530 -27.27 19.71 -39.74
CA ARG A 530 -28.27 19.43 -40.79
C ARG A 530 -27.53 19.22 -42.11
N ALA A 531 -27.58 18.01 -42.65
CA ALA A 531 -27.16 17.70 -44.00
C ALA A 531 -28.32 17.04 -44.76
N SER A 532 -28.64 17.54 -45.94
CA SER A 532 -29.65 17.00 -46.84
C SER A 532 -29.07 15.86 -47.69
N ALA A 533 -29.94 15.07 -48.33
CA ALA A 533 -29.52 14.06 -49.30
C ALA A 533 -28.77 14.68 -50.50
N LYS A 534 -29.13 15.93 -50.87
CA LYS A 534 -28.47 16.70 -51.91
C LYS A 534 -27.03 17.08 -51.51
N ASP A 535 -26.82 17.52 -50.27
CA ASP A 535 -25.49 17.85 -49.76
C ASP A 535 -24.55 16.63 -49.80
N LEU A 536 -25.09 15.43 -49.53
CA LEU A 536 -24.34 14.18 -49.63
C LEU A 536 -23.97 13.85 -51.09
N ASP A 537 -24.90 14.06 -52.02
CA ASP A 537 -24.69 13.74 -53.43
C ASP A 537 -23.68 14.69 -54.09
N GLU A 538 -23.69 15.97 -53.72
CA GLU A 538 -22.77 17.00 -54.23
C GLU A 538 -21.36 16.92 -53.62
N ASP A 539 -21.19 16.35 -52.42
CA ASP A 539 -19.89 16.26 -51.75
C ASP A 539 -18.95 15.26 -52.45
N THR A 540 -17.94 15.78 -53.15
CA THR A 540 -16.95 14.97 -53.90
C THR A 540 -16.01 14.17 -53.01
N SER A 541 -15.90 14.49 -51.72
CA SER A 541 -15.04 13.77 -50.76
C SER A 541 -15.68 12.48 -50.25
N VAL A 542 -16.99 12.31 -50.42
CA VAL A 542 -17.73 11.15 -49.95
C VAL A 542 -17.62 9.99 -50.95
N PRO A 543 -17.18 8.79 -50.54
CA PRO A 543 -17.08 7.63 -51.43
C PRO A 543 -18.42 7.25 -52.06
N ARG A 544 -18.39 6.82 -53.34
CA ARG A 544 -19.58 6.38 -54.08
C ARG A 544 -20.39 5.31 -53.33
N TRP A 545 -19.71 4.37 -52.66
CA TRP A 545 -20.34 3.34 -51.82
C TRP A 545 -21.28 3.91 -50.76
N VAL A 546 -20.89 5.00 -50.12
CA VAL A 546 -21.68 5.68 -49.07
C VAL A 546 -22.93 6.29 -49.68
N LYS A 547 -22.77 7.02 -50.79
CA LYS A 547 -23.88 7.66 -51.50
C LYS A 547 -24.90 6.64 -51.98
N GLN A 548 -24.43 5.60 -52.67
CA GLN A 548 -25.28 4.52 -53.19
C GLN A 548 -25.99 3.77 -52.06
N THR A 549 -25.30 3.50 -50.95
CA THR A 549 -25.91 2.85 -49.80
C THR A 549 -27.00 3.72 -49.17
N PHE A 550 -26.75 5.02 -49.00
CA PHE A 550 -27.74 5.94 -48.44
C PHE A 550 -28.96 6.10 -49.35
N SER A 551 -28.77 6.25 -50.66
CA SER A 551 -29.88 6.36 -51.62
C SER A 551 -30.73 5.08 -51.64
N SER A 552 -30.11 3.90 -51.65
CA SER A 552 -30.84 2.63 -51.60
C SER A 552 -31.58 2.43 -50.28
N LEU A 553 -31.03 2.91 -49.14
CA LEU A 553 -31.76 2.88 -47.87
C LEU A 553 -32.96 3.82 -47.84
N LEU A 554 -32.87 4.99 -48.47
CA LEU A 554 -34.01 5.90 -48.62
C LEU A 554 -35.11 5.27 -49.47
N GLU A 555 -34.75 4.57 -50.55
CA GLU A 555 -35.71 3.80 -51.34
C GLU A 555 -36.39 2.71 -50.50
N LEU A 556 -35.63 2.01 -49.64
CA LEU A 556 -36.18 0.99 -48.73
C LEU A 556 -37.04 1.56 -47.60
N VAL A 557 -36.98 2.87 -47.29
CA VAL A 557 -37.91 3.52 -46.36
C VAL A 557 -39.31 3.59 -46.95
N ASP A 558 -39.40 3.85 -48.26
CA ASP A 558 -40.67 3.95 -48.99
C ASP A 558 -41.14 2.60 -49.55
N GLN A 559 -40.20 1.76 -49.99
CA GLN A 559 -40.43 0.43 -50.57
C GLN A 559 -39.55 -0.63 -49.88
N PRO A 560 -39.97 -1.17 -48.71
CA PRO A 560 -39.16 -2.07 -47.88
C PRO A 560 -38.62 -3.35 -48.57
N ASP A 561 -39.31 -3.77 -49.65
CA ASP A 561 -39.01 -4.97 -50.42
C ASP A 561 -38.45 -4.66 -51.83
N SER A 562 -37.97 -3.43 -52.10
CA SER A 562 -37.35 -3.09 -53.39
C SER A 562 -36.15 -4.01 -53.70
N ALA A 563 -36.31 -4.83 -54.73
CA ALA A 563 -35.27 -5.75 -55.19
C ALA A 563 -34.05 -5.00 -55.76
N ASP A 564 -34.29 -3.87 -56.44
CA ASP A 564 -33.24 -3.03 -57.03
C ASP A 564 -32.36 -2.41 -55.94
N ALA A 565 -32.98 -1.87 -54.89
CA ALA A 565 -32.26 -1.33 -53.74
C ALA A 565 -31.45 -2.42 -53.00
N GLN A 566 -32.04 -3.60 -52.77
CA GLN A 566 -31.34 -4.71 -52.13
C GLN A 566 -30.15 -5.22 -52.96
N CYS A 567 -30.31 -5.30 -54.28
CA CYS A 567 -29.25 -5.69 -55.22
C CYS A 567 -28.10 -4.67 -55.21
N ALA A 568 -28.42 -3.37 -55.21
CA ALA A 568 -27.43 -2.31 -55.10
C ALA A 568 -26.64 -2.38 -53.78
N LEU A 569 -27.31 -2.65 -52.66
CA LEU A 569 -26.65 -2.84 -51.35
C LEU A 569 -25.77 -4.09 -51.32
N ASP A 570 -26.19 -5.19 -51.94
CA ASP A 570 -25.39 -6.41 -52.05
C ASP A 570 -24.12 -6.19 -52.86
N HIS A 571 -24.22 -5.44 -53.95
CA HIS A 571 -23.08 -5.06 -54.76
C HIS A 571 -22.05 -4.27 -53.94
N VAL A 572 -22.47 -3.21 -53.24
CA VAL A 572 -21.58 -2.41 -52.38
C VAL A 572 -20.97 -3.27 -51.26
N ARG A 573 -21.75 -4.18 -50.66
CA ARG A 573 -21.27 -5.08 -49.61
C ARG A 573 -20.19 -6.04 -50.10
N GLU A 574 -20.31 -6.57 -51.32
CA GLU A 574 -19.30 -7.44 -51.92
C GLU A 574 -18.03 -6.67 -52.30
N GLU A 575 -18.16 -5.46 -52.86
CA GLU A 575 -17.01 -4.60 -53.13
C GLU A 575 -16.25 -4.24 -51.85
N LEU A 576 -16.97 -3.90 -50.77
CA LEU A 576 -16.38 -3.63 -49.46
C LEU A 576 -15.67 -4.87 -48.87
N ARG A 577 -16.20 -6.08 -49.09
CA ARG A 577 -15.56 -7.34 -48.69
C ARG A 577 -14.26 -7.58 -49.46
N GLN A 578 -14.24 -7.31 -50.75
CA GLN A 578 -13.03 -7.44 -51.57
C GLN A 578 -11.95 -6.45 -51.14
N ALA A 579 -12.34 -5.21 -50.86
CA ALA A 579 -11.43 -4.20 -50.32
C ALA A 579 -10.86 -4.62 -48.96
N ASP A 580 -11.69 -5.11 -48.04
CA ASP A 580 -11.22 -5.62 -46.75
C ASP A 580 -10.14 -6.72 -46.91
N ARG A 581 -10.35 -7.69 -47.80
CA ARG A 581 -9.34 -8.74 -48.07
C ARG A 581 -8.02 -8.18 -48.60
N ALA A 582 -8.07 -7.10 -49.38
CA ALA A 582 -6.89 -6.49 -50.00
C ALA A 582 -6.12 -5.56 -49.05
N ILE A 583 -6.81 -4.70 -48.30
CA ILE A 583 -6.20 -3.62 -47.50
C ILE A 583 -6.42 -3.77 -45.98
N GLY A 584 -7.34 -4.62 -45.53
CA GLY A 584 -7.67 -4.83 -44.12
C GLY A 584 -6.47 -5.22 -43.23
N PRO A 585 -5.56 -6.11 -43.66
CA PRO A 585 -4.35 -6.43 -42.89
C PRO A 585 -3.41 -5.24 -42.68
N ILE A 586 -3.31 -4.33 -43.66
CA ILE A 586 -2.47 -3.12 -43.58
C ILE A 586 -3.01 -2.17 -42.52
N PHE A 587 -4.32 -1.91 -42.53
CA PHE A 587 -5.00 -1.11 -41.51
C PHE A 587 -4.86 -1.71 -40.10
N GLN A 588 -4.76 -3.04 -39.97
CA GLN A 588 -4.53 -3.69 -38.69
C GLN A 588 -3.15 -3.38 -38.12
N LEU A 589 -2.12 -3.35 -38.96
CA LEU A 589 -0.75 -3.01 -38.56
C LEU A 589 -0.67 -1.55 -38.09
N GLU A 590 -1.27 -0.62 -38.82
CA GLU A 590 -1.33 0.79 -38.42
C GLU A 590 -2.10 0.98 -37.10
N ALA A 591 -3.24 0.29 -36.93
CA ALA A 591 -4.00 0.36 -35.70
C ALA A 591 -3.23 -0.18 -34.47
N ILE A 592 -2.42 -1.23 -34.66
CA ILE A 592 -1.55 -1.78 -33.61
C ILE A 592 -0.42 -0.79 -33.28
N ALA A 593 0.23 -0.22 -34.31
CA ALA A 593 1.29 0.77 -34.14
C ALA A 593 0.78 2.04 -33.44
N GLY A 594 -0.37 2.57 -33.85
CA GLY A 594 -1.02 3.73 -33.23
C GLY A 594 -1.39 3.49 -31.76
N LYS A 595 -1.89 2.30 -31.41
CA LYS A 595 -2.17 1.92 -30.01
C LYS A 595 -0.90 1.84 -29.15
N ARG A 596 0.20 1.33 -29.72
CA ARG A 596 1.49 1.26 -29.04
C ARG A 596 2.04 2.67 -28.78
N LEU A 597 1.90 3.57 -29.75
CA LEU A 597 2.27 4.97 -29.62
C LEU A 597 1.40 5.68 -28.56
N ALA A 598 0.08 5.52 -28.59
CA ALA A 598 -0.83 6.13 -27.63
C ALA A 598 -0.59 5.66 -26.18
N ARG A 599 -0.28 4.36 -25.97
CA ARG A 599 0.14 3.86 -24.64
C ARG A 599 1.44 4.51 -24.16
N THR A 600 2.40 4.65 -25.07
CA THR A 600 3.69 5.26 -24.75
C THR A 600 3.50 6.72 -24.35
N VAL A 601 2.74 7.48 -25.14
CA VAL A 601 2.38 8.87 -24.83
C VAL A 601 1.64 8.96 -23.49
N GLY A 602 0.61 8.13 -23.25
CA GLY A 602 -0.12 8.14 -21.97
C GLY A 602 0.76 7.84 -20.76
N THR A 603 1.73 6.94 -20.90
CA THR A 603 2.70 6.62 -19.84
C THR A 603 3.61 7.82 -19.56
N ILE A 604 4.09 8.49 -20.61
CA ILE A 604 4.92 9.71 -20.51
C ILE A 604 4.13 10.84 -19.85
N THR A 605 2.89 11.09 -20.27
CA THR A 605 2.04 12.14 -19.69
C THR A 605 1.79 11.90 -18.20
N THR A 606 1.51 10.65 -17.81
CA THR A 606 1.32 10.29 -16.40
C THR A 606 2.60 10.49 -15.59
N SER A 607 3.76 10.15 -16.17
CA SER A 607 5.07 10.41 -15.55
C SER A 607 5.33 11.91 -15.36
N LEU A 608 5.01 12.72 -16.38
CA LEU A 608 5.17 14.17 -16.33
C LEU A 608 4.33 14.82 -15.23
N GLU A 609 3.06 14.40 -15.08
CA GLU A 609 2.19 14.92 -14.02
C GLU A 609 2.67 14.52 -12.62
N ARG A 610 3.21 13.30 -12.45
CA ARG A 610 3.87 12.90 -11.20
C ARG A 610 5.08 13.77 -10.88
N GLN A 611 5.90 14.10 -11.89
CA GLN A 611 7.07 14.96 -11.69
C GLN A 611 6.66 16.39 -11.32
N LYS A 612 5.64 16.96 -11.96
CA LYS A 612 5.09 18.28 -11.58
C LYS A 612 4.59 18.31 -10.14
N ALA A 613 3.87 17.26 -9.71
CA ALA A 613 3.41 17.15 -8.32
C ALA A 613 4.58 17.09 -7.33
N ARG A 614 5.65 16.35 -7.67
CA ARG A 614 6.88 16.27 -6.87
C ARG A 614 7.58 17.62 -6.74
N VAL A 615 7.67 18.39 -7.83
CA VAL A 615 8.26 19.74 -7.81
C VAL A 615 7.46 20.65 -6.87
N LYS A 616 6.14 20.65 -6.95
CA LYS A 616 5.28 21.45 -6.08
C LYS A 616 5.42 21.08 -4.60
N GLU A 617 5.53 19.78 -4.30
CA GLU A 617 5.79 19.29 -2.95
C GLU A 617 7.15 19.78 -2.41
N LEU A 618 8.19 19.73 -3.23
CA LEU A 618 9.52 20.22 -2.88
C LEU A 618 9.55 21.74 -2.65
N GLU A 619 8.83 22.52 -3.44
CA GLU A 619 8.70 23.97 -3.23
C GLU A 619 8.03 24.32 -1.90
N CYS A 620 6.94 23.60 -1.55
CA CYS A 620 6.30 23.74 -0.25
C CYS A 620 7.24 23.35 0.90
N GLY A 621 8.01 22.28 0.75
CA GLY A 621 9.04 21.87 1.71
C GLY A 621 10.11 22.94 1.92
N LEU A 622 10.63 23.51 0.82
CA LEU A 622 11.63 24.56 0.85
C LEU A 622 11.14 25.82 1.58
N ALA A 623 9.88 26.20 1.36
CA ALA A 623 9.27 27.33 2.06
C ALA A 623 9.19 27.11 3.57
N ARG A 624 8.81 25.90 4.02
CA ARG A 624 8.80 25.54 5.45
C ARG A 624 10.19 25.58 6.08
N HIS A 625 11.19 25.02 5.39
CA HIS A 625 12.58 25.06 5.87
C HIS A 625 13.13 26.48 5.99
N ARG A 626 12.79 27.37 5.05
CA ARG A 626 13.15 28.80 5.16
C ARG A 626 12.53 29.46 6.38
N SER A 627 11.26 29.17 6.69
CA SER A 627 10.59 29.68 7.89
C SER A 627 11.28 29.20 9.17
N GLN A 628 11.53 27.90 9.29
CA GLN A 628 12.24 27.33 10.44
C GLN A 628 13.65 27.91 10.61
N THR A 629 14.37 28.13 9.51
CA THR A 629 15.70 28.73 9.57
C THR A 629 15.66 30.15 10.12
N ASN A 630 14.65 30.95 9.76
CA ASN A 630 14.46 32.31 10.27
C ASN A 630 14.06 32.32 11.76
N GLU A 631 13.21 31.38 12.19
CA GLU A 631 12.85 31.21 13.61
C GLU A 631 14.06 30.82 14.45
N LEU A 632 14.83 29.82 14.00
CA LEU A 632 16.05 29.38 14.68
C LEU A 632 17.09 30.51 14.76
N ARG A 633 17.24 31.29 13.68
CA ARG A 633 18.16 32.45 13.68
C ARG A 633 17.73 33.51 14.70
N SER A 634 16.44 33.76 14.83
CA SER A 634 15.90 34.71 15.81
C SER A 634 16.10 34.22 17.24
N ALA A 635 15.87 32.92 17.48
CA ALA A 635 16.13 32.30 18.78
C ALA A 635 17.62 32.30 19.16
N PHE A 636 18.51 32.06 18.19
CA PHE A 636 19.96 32.13 18.39
C PHE A 636 20.40 33.53 18.83
N LEU A 637 19.94 34.59 18.14
CA LEU A 637 20.21 35.99 18.50
C LEU A 637 19.73 36.32 19.93
N ALA A 638 18.56 35.82 20.33
CA ALA A 638 18.03 36.02 21.67
C ALA A 638 18.90 35.35 22.74
N LEU A 639 19.36 34.12 22.49
CA LEU A 639 20.25 33.37 23.38
C LEU A 639 21.63 34.03 23.50
N GLU A 640 22.17 34.54 22.40
CA GLU A 640 23.47 35.23 22.37
C GLU A 640 23.43 36.51 23.23
N ASN A 641 22.34 37.29 23.12
CA ASN A 641 22.12 38.47 23.97
C ASN A 641 22.04 38.08 25.46
N HIS A 642 21.26 37.04 25.80
CA HIS A 642 21.16 36.55 27.19
C HIS A 642 22.50 36.04 27.73
N ALA A 643 23.30 35.36 26.90
CA ALA A 643 24.63 34.89 27.30
C ALA A 643 25.57 36.07 27.61
N SER A 644 25.54 37.11 26.77
CA SER A 644 26.32 38.33 26.96
C SER A 644 25.94 39.09 28.25
N GLU A 645 24.64 39.22 28.52
CA GLU A 645 24.12 39.83 29.76
C GLU A 645 24.60 39.06 31.00
N ARG A 646 24.48 37.72 30.97
CA ARG A 646 24.89 36.86 32.08
C ARG A 646 26.39 36.85 32.31
N GLU A 647 27.18 36.99 31.25
CA GLU A 647 28.63 37.14 31.36
C GLU A 647 29.01 38.48 32.01
N HIS A 648 28.29 39.56 31.66
CA HIS A 648 28.49 40.86 32.29
C HIS A 648 28.16 40.83 33.79
N GLU A 649 27.03 40.21 34.15
CA GLU A 649 26.63 40.00 35.54
C GLU A 649 27.69 39.21 36.32
N PHE A 650 28.14 38.06 35.78
CA PHE A 650 29.17 37.23 36.42
C PHE A 650 30.50 37.96 36.61
N ARG A 651 30.92 38.78 35.64
CA ARG A 651 32.13 39.62 35.77
C ARG A 651 31.98 40.64 36.90
N SER A 652 30.80 41.25 37.05
CA SER A 652 30.52 42.22 38.10
C SER A 652 30.59 41.58 39.50
N GLU A 653 29.97 40.41 39.67
CA GLU A 653 30.01 39.64 40.94
C GLU A 653 31.44 39.20 41.28
N THR A 654 32.19 38.75 40.28
CA THR A 654 33.59 38.34 40.45
C THR A 654 34.46 39.51 40.93
N LEU A 655 34.20 40.73 40.43
CA LEU A 655 34.91 41.93 40.87
C LEU A 655 34.59 42.27 42.33
N VAL A 656 33.31 42.19 42.73
CA VAL A 656 32.87 42.40 44.12
C VAL A 656 33.55 41.39 45.05
N LEU A 657 33.57 40.11 44.68
CA LEU A 657 34.20 39.05 45.45
C LEU A 657 35.73 39.26 45.57
N LYS A 658 36.41 39.65 44.49
CA LYS A 658 37.85 39.97 44.52
C LYS A 658 38.15 41.10 45.49
N ASN A 659 37.36 42.18 45.47
CA ASN A 659 37.53 43.29 46.40
C ASN A 659 37.34 42.85 47.86
N ARG A 660 36.35 41.98 48.12
CA ARG A 660 36.10 41.44 49.46
C ARG A 660 37.24 40.54 49.96
N ILE A 661 37.81 39.72 49.07
CA ILE A 661 38.99 38.90 49.39
C ILE A 661 40.18 39.78 49.76
N ALA A 662 40.43 40.85 49.00
CA ALA A 662 41.51 41.79 49.29
C ALA A 662 41.33 42.48 50.65
N GLU A 663 40.10 42.90 50.98
CA GLU A 663 39.77 43.49 52.28
C GLU A 663 40.01 42.51 53.44
N LEU A 664 39.59 41.25 53.29
CA LEU A 664 39.80 40.22 54.30
C LEU A 664 41.28 39.87 54.47
N ALA A 665 42.05 39.83 53.38
CA ALA A 665 43.50 39.60 53.43
C ALA A 665 44.23 40.73 54.18
N ALA A 666 43.83 41.99 53.98
CA ALA A 666 44.38 43.12 54.71
C ALA A 666 44.08 43.05 56.22
N LYS A 667 42.84 42.67 56.59
CA LYS A 667 42.46 42.45 58.00
C LYS A 667 43.27 41.32 58.64
N LEU A 668 43.44 40.20 57.93
CA LEU A 668 44.24 39.07 58.40
C LEU A 668 45.70 39.49 58.65
N ALA A 669 46.31 40.21 57.72
CA ALA A 669 47.67 40.73 57.88
C ALA A 669 47.80 41.66 59.10
N GLY A 670 46.79 42.49 59.36
CA GLY A 670 46.75 43.34 60.56
C GLY A 670 46.67 42.53 61.86
N SER A 671 45.78 41.54 61.92
CA SER A 671 45.68 40.65 63.09
C SER A 671 46.95 39.82 63.31
N GLN A 672 47.64 39.43 62.24
CA GLN A 672 48.88 38.66 62.33
C GLN A 672 50.02 39.48 62.94
N ARG A 673 50.16 40.75 62.53
CA ARG A 673 51.12 41.69 63.15
C ARG A 673 50.83 41.88 64.64
N LEU A 674 49.56 42.08 65.02
CA LEU A 674 49.17 42.20 66.42
C LEU A 674 49.52 40.95 67.23
N ALA A 675 49.33 39.75 66.65
CA ALA A 675 49.69 38.49 67.29
C ALA A 675 51.21 38.35 67.47
N ASP A 676 52.01 38.80 66.52
CA ASP A 676 53.47 38.78 66.61
C ASP A 676 53.99 39.80 67.64
N ASP A 677 53.41 41.01 67.70
CA ASP A 677 53.72 42.01 68.73
C ASP A 677 53.40 41.49 70.14
N LEU A 678 52.23 40.85 70.32
CA LEU A 678 51.84 40.24 71.59
C LEU A 678 52.78 39.09 71.98
N ARG A 679 53.24 38.28 71.02
CA ARG A 679 54.23 37.22 71.30
C ARG A 679 55.57 37.81 71.74
N ALA A 680 55.99 38.93 71.14
CA ALA A 680 57.20 39.62 71.55
C ALA A 680 57.09 40.19 72.98
N ASP A 681 55.96 40.82 73.33
CA ASP A 681 55.71 41.32 74.70
C ASP A 681 55.65 40.16 75.72
N ILE A 682 55.00 39.04 75.36
CA ILE A 682 55.00 37.83 76.20
C ILE A 682 56.43 37.30 76.40
N ALA A 683 57.26 37.26 75.35
CA ALA A 683 58.64 36.81 75.45
C ALA A 683 59.46 37.73 76.38
N GLU A 684 59.32 39.05 76.27
CA GLU A 684 60.01 40.02 77.13
C GLU A 684 59.58 39.87 78.60
N ARG A 685 58.28 39.73 78.87
CA ARG A 685 57.78 39.52 80.24
C ARG A 685 58.24 38.18 80.81
N THR A 686 58.30 37.14 79.99
CA THR A 686 58.78 35.81 80.40
C THR A 686 60.26 35.87 80.77
N ASP A 687 61.07 36.61 80.01
CA ASP A 687 62.49 36.82 80.32
C ASP A 687 62.68 37.62 81.62
N ARG A 688 61.92 38.71 81.83
CA ARG A 688 61.92 39.44 83.12
C ARG A 688 61.53 38.57 84.30
N LEU A 689 60.49 37.74 84.15
CA LEU A 689 60.07 36.80 85.18
C LEU A 689 61.13 35.72 85.44
N GLY A 690 61.84 35.27 84.39
CA GLY A 690 63.02 34.41 84.50
C GLY A 690 64.13 35.04 85.33
N GLN A 691 64.50 36.29 85.04
CA GLN A 691 65.50 37.03 85.81
C GLN A 691 65.08 37.26 87.27
N GLN A 692 63.80 37.55 87.53
CA GLN A 692 63.26 37.67 88.89
C GLN A 692 63.27 36.33 89.64
N ARG A 693 62.92 35.24 88.96
CA ARG A 693 62.99 33.88 89.51
C ARG A 693 64.43 33.53 89.87
N ASP A 694 65.40 33.83 89.00
CA ASP A 694 66.80 33.51 89.23
C ASP A 694 67.39 34.38 90.37
N GLN A 695 66.97 35.63 90.51
CA GLN A 695 67.26 36.47 91.69
C GLN A 695 66.61 35.92 92.98
N ALA A 696 65.38 35.42 92.91
CA ALA A 696 64.70 34.81 94.05
C ALA A 696 65.32 33.45 94.43
N ALA A 697 65.75 32.65 93.45
CA ALA A 697 66.48 31.40 93.64
C ALA A 697 67.85 31.65 94.27
N PHE A 698 68.56 32.71 93.88
CA PHE A 698 69.80 33.14 94.52
C PHE A 698 69.57 33.58 95.98
N ARG A 699 68.48 34.31 96.27
CA ARG A 699 68.09 34.65 97.65
C ARG A 699 67.66 33.43 98.47
N LEU A 700 66.99 32.45 97.88
CA LEU A 700 66.62 31.18 98.52
C LEU A 700 67.85 30.30 98.77
N TYR A 701 68.82 30.25 97.86
CA TYR A 701 70.11 29.56 98.06
C TYR A 701 70.95 30.20 99.18
N ALA A 702 70.92 31.54 99.30
CA ALA A 702 71.52 32.28 100.41
C ALA A 702 70.79 32.10 101.75
N LEU A 703 69.51 31.69 101.75
CA LEU A 703 68.72 31.36 102.96
C LEU A 703 68.82 29.86 103.33
N GLN A 704 68.99 28.97 102.35
CA GLN A 704 69.14 27.51 102.52
C GLN A 704 70.53 27.06 103.00
N THR A 705 71.48 27.99 103.14
CA THR A 705 72.79 27.78 103.77
C THR A 705 72.87 28.33 105.21
N SER A 706 71.71 28.65 105.83
CA SER A 706 71.59 29.01 107.24
C SER A 706 70.92 27.89 108.06
N GLU A 707 71.37 27.70 109.30
CA GLU A 707 71.14 26.49 110.14
C GLU A 707 69.70 26.23 110.61
N THR A 708 68.70 27.01 110.17
CA THR A 708 67.30 26.87 110.63
C THR A 708 66.39 26.09 109.68
N TRP A 709 66.90 25.61 108.53
CA TRP A 709 66.13 24.86 107.52
C TRP A 709 66.27 23.32 107.61
N GLN A 710 66.82 22.76 108.69
CA GLN A 710 66.88 21.29 108.90
C GLN A 710 65.63 20.70 109.57
N LEU A 711 64.66 21.52 109.98
CA LEU A 711 63.47 21.06 110.72
C LEU A 711 62.17 20.94 109.90
N ALA A 712 62.11 21.45 108.67
CA ALA A 712 60.87 21.50 107.87
C ALA A 712 60.73 20.34 106.86
N ARG A 713 61.61 19.33 106.91
CA ARG A 713 61.65 18.19 105.98
C ARG A 713 60.67 17.06 106.33
N TYR A 714 59.90 17.19 107.42
CA TYR A 714 58.97 16.16 107.89
C TYR A 714 57.51 16.35 107.43
N LEU A 715 57.17 17.41 106.69
CA LEU A 715 55.78 17.73 106.33
C LEU A 715 55.48 17.74 104.83
N PHE A 716 56.18 16.90 104.04
CA PHE A 716 55.83 16.61 102.65
C PHE A 716 55.70 15.09 102.40
N ALA A 717 55.07 14.41 103.36
CA ALA A 717 54.61 13.03 103.24
C ALA A 717 53.07 12.98 103.31
N ALA A 718 52.38 13.59 102.34
CA ALA A 718 50.99 13.29 102.02
C ALA A 718 50.54 14.08 100.78
N GLU A 719 50.43 13.41 99.64
CA GLU A 719 49.30 13.49 98.68
C GLU A 719 49.72 12.98 97.30
N GLN A 720 49.93 11.67 97.21
CA GLN A 720 49.46 10.95 96.03
C GLN A 720 47.92 10.99 96.01
N ARG A 721 47.30 11.46 94.91
CA ARG A 721 45.91 11.21 94.42
C ARG A 721 45.47 12.41 93.56
N PHE A 722 45.16 12.39 92.26
CA PHE A 722 44.49 11.44 91.35
C PHE A 722 44.77 11.81 89.86
N PRO A 723 44.70 10.85 88.92
CA PRO A 723 44.70 11.07 87.47
C PRO A 723 43.28 10.95 86.83
N ALA A 724 43.16 11.41 85.56
CA ALA A 724 42.04 11.26 84.60
C ALA A 724 40.85 12.23 84.81
N THR A 725 40.11 12.80 83.83
CA THR A 725 39.78 12.52 82.42
C THR A 725 39.21 13.79 81.76
N PHE A 726 39.47 14.07 80.48
CA PHE A 726 38.47 14.58 79.51
C PHE A 726 39.06 14.57 78.09
N SER A 727 39.04 13.43 77.40
CA SER A 727 38.10 13.12 76.31
C SER A 727 38.06 14.09 75.12
N ARG A 728 38.56 13.55 74.00
CA ARG A 728 37.92 13.48 72.67
C ARG A 728 37.71 14.77 71.84
N LEU A 729 38.20 14.62 70.61
CA LEU A 729 37.61 15.01 69.31
C LEU A 729 38.15 16.27 68.60
N LEU A 730 38.78 15.96 67.46
CA LEU A 730 38.69 16.61 66.13
C LEU A 730 39.51 17.90 65.89
N ALA A 731 40.46 17.83 64.95
CA ALA A 731 40.19 18.17 63.53
C ALA A 731 41.48 18.59 62.78
N ILE A 732 42.02 17.69 61.94
CA ILE A 732 42.89 18.01 60.78
C ILE A 732 42.61 16.91 59.73
N PRO A 733 42.48 17.15 58.39
CA PRO A 733 42.43 18.39 57.60
C PRO A 733 41.35 18.44 56.48
N LYS A 734 40.95 19.66 56.08
CA LYS A 734 40.06 19.98 54.92
C LYS A 734 40.80 20.20 53.58
N MET A 735 41.99 19.64 53.38
CA MET A 735 42.80 19.86 52.15
C MET A 735 42.82 18.69 51.16
N ILE A 736 42.08 17.60 51.41
CA ILE A 736 42.00 16.46 50.47
C ILE A 736 40.79 16.58 49.52
N SER A 737 39.84 17.49 49.80
CA SER A 737 38.56 17.54 49.08
C SER A 737 38.61 18.24 47.71
N TRP A 738 39.36 19.33 47.52
CA TRP A 738 39.20 20.15 46.30
C TRP A 738 39.88 19.56 45.05
N THR A 739 41.09 19.00 45.19
CA THR A 739 41.79 18.28 44.12
C THR A 739 41.11 16.94 43.79
N LEU A 740 40.52 16.29 44.80
CA LEU A 740 39.70 15.10 44.63
C LEU A 740 38.38 15.43 43.91
N MET A 741 37.78 16.59 44.18
CA MET A 741 36.50 17.03 43.61
C MET A 741 36.64 17.52 42.15
N MET A 742 37.76 18.15 41.77
CA MET A 742 38.10 18.44 40.36
C MET A 742 38.45 17.18 39.57
N ARG A 743 39.14 16.22 40.19
CA ARG A 743 39.35 14.87 39.63
C ARG A 743 38.06 14.04 39.57
N LEU A 744 37.07 14.32 40.44
CA LEU A 744 35.76 13.69 40.41
C LEU A 744 34.89 14.25 39.27
N ARG A 745 34.87 15.57 39.04
CA ARG A 745 34.08 16.20 37.95
C ARG A 745 34.57 15.78 36.55
N SER A 746 35.88 15.72 36.34
CA SER A 746 36.48 15.21 35.11
C SER A 746 36.22 13.70 34.91
N ARG A 747 36.28 12.90 35.98
CA ARG A 747 35.90 11.47 35.94
C ARG A 747 34.40 11.23 35.72
N LEU A 748 33.53 12.09 36.24
CA LEU A 748 32.08 12.00 36.06
C LEU A 748 31.67 12.37 34.62
N ARG A 749 32.30 13.41 34.04
CA ARG A 749 32.08 13.78 32.63
C ARG A 749 32.57 12.67 31.68
N LEU A 750 33.78 12.17 31.90
CA LEU A 750 34.33 11.05 31.11
C LEU A 750 33.44 9.79 31.22
N ARG A 751 32.90 9.51 32.41
CA ARG A 751 31.94 8.41 32.59
C ARG A 751 30.63 8.62 31.81
N ALA A 752 30.08 9.83 31.81
CA ALA A 752 28.87 10.14 31.06
C ALA A 752 29.11 10.04 29.54
N GLU A 753 30.24 10.53 29.05
CA GLU A 753 30.66 10.44 27.65
C GLU A 753 30.85 8.97 27.21
N ILE A 754 31.52 8.16 28.03
CA ILE A 754 31.67 6.71 27.77
C ILE A 754 30.32 6.01 27.77
N GLN A 755 29.45 6.30 28.74
CA GLN A 755 28.12 5.70 28.80
C GLN A 755 27.29 6.05 27.57
N GLN A 756 27.42 7.28 27.04
CA GLN A 756 26.72 7.70 25.83
C GLN A 756 27.29 7.03 24.57
N ILE A 757 28.62 6.84 24.49
CA ILE A 757 29.27 6.10 23.40
C ILE A 757 28.83 4.63 23.42
N GLU A 758 28.87 3.98 24.58
CA GLU A 758 28.44 2.57 24.73
C GLU A 758 26.94 2.43 24.44
N ALA A 759 26.09 3.34 24.93
CA ALA A 759 24.65 3.31 24.69
C ALA A 759 24.26 3.60 23.23
N SER A 760 25.12 4.29 22.46
CA SER A 760 24.83 4.62 21.05
C SER A 760 24.78 3.39 20.13
N GLY A 761 25.41 2.28 20.53
CA GLY A 761 25.57 1.08 19.71
C GLY A 761 26.47 1.28 18.48
N LEU A 762 27.18 2.41 18.38
CA LEU A 762 28.11 2.72 17.28
C LEU A 762 29.58 2.49 17.64
N PHE A 763 29.89 2.08 18.87
CA PHE A 763 31.24 1.70 19.27
C PHE A 763 31.36 0.19 19.33
N ASP A 764 32.05 -0.41 18.35
CA ASP A 764 32.28 -1.85 18.30
C ASP A 764 33.59 -2.18 19.01
N GLU A 765 33.52 -2.48 20.31
CA GLU A 765 34.69 -2.78 21.15
C GLU A 765 35.49 -3.99 20.61
N ALA A 766 34.82 -5.04 20.12
CA ALA A 766 35.49 -6.23 19.61
C ALA A 766 36.24 -5.93 18.30
N TRP A 767 35.65 -5.16 17.39
CA TRP A 767 36.30 -4.71 16.17
C TRP A 767 37.43 -3.72 16.45
N TYR A 768 37.22 -2.77 17.37
CA TYR A 768 38.21 -1.77 17.74
C TYR A 768 39.48 -2.40 18.34
N VAL A 769 39.31 -3.37 19.24
CA VAL A 769 40.43 -4.12 19.85
C VAL A 769 41.19 -4.93 18.80
N ARG A 770 40.47 -5.59 17.89
CA ARG A 770 41.07 -6.38 16.80
C ARG A 770 41.81 -5.51 15.79
N THR A 771 41.33 -4.29 15.54
CA THR A 771 41.89 -3.38 14.52
C THR A 771 43.08 -2.58 15.04
N TYR A 772 43.11 -2.24 16.33
CA TYR A 772 44.19 -1.44 16.94
C TYR A 772 44.85 -2.14 18.16
N PRO A 773 45.30 -3.41 18.06
CA PRO A 773 45.75 -4.19 19.21
C PRO A 773 47.01 -3.63 19.87
N GLU A 774 47.97 -3.11 19.09
CA GLU A 774 49.23 -2.56 19.60
C GLU A 774 49.04 -1.30 20.44
N MET A 775 47.98 -0.53 20.17
CA MET A 775 47.69 0.74 20.86
C MET A 775 46.96 0.53 22.18
N LEU A 776 46.36 -0.64 22.40
CA LEU A 776 45.70 -1.02 23.66
C LEU A 776 46.66 -1.66 24.68
N ALA A 777 47.92 -1.90 24.30
CA ALA A 777 48.98 -2.34 25.21
C ALA A 777 49.21 -1.37 26.39
N SER A 778 48.69 -0.13 26.31
CA SER A 778 48.66 0.86 27.39
C SER A 778 47.71 0.53 28.56
N GLY A 779 46.87 -0.52 28.46
CA GLY A 779 46.03 -1.00 29.57
C GLY A 779 44.68 -0.29 29.77
N TYR A 780 44.25 0.57 28.84
CA TYR A 780 42.93 1.21 28.89
C TYR A 780 41.84 0.32 28.24
N ARG A 781 40.62 0.31 28.81
CA ARG A 781 39.44 -0.24 28.10
C ARG A 781 39.20 0.54 26.80
N ALA A 782 38.68 -0.12 25.76
CA ALA A 782 38.58 0.47 24.43
C ALA A 782 37.76 1.78 24.36
N PRO A 783 36.59 1.93 25.02
CA PRO A 783 35.86 3.21 25.04
C PRO A 783 36.62 4.34 25.75
N ILE A 784 37.40 4.01 26.78
CA ILE A 784 38.28 4.98 27.48
C ILE A 784 39.42 5.39 26.55
N HIS A 785 40.05 4.42 25.89
CA HIS A 785 41.11 4.68 24.92
C HIS A 785 40.61 5.56 23.77
N TRP A 786 39.42 5.28 23.23
CA TRP A 786 38.76 6.12 22.23
C TRP A 786 38.66 7.58 22.68
N SER A 787 38.00 7.81 23.82
CA SER A 787 37.64 9.15 24.29
C SER A 787 38.88 10.02 24.59
N LEU A 788 39.96 9.39 25.07
CA LEU A 788 41.20 10.09 25.43
C LEU A 788 42.20 10.24 24.28
N ILE A 789 42.28 9.25 23.38
CA ILE A 789 43.39 9.11 22.41
C ILE A 789 42.88 8.77 21.01
N GLY A 790 41.99 7.78 20.90
CA GLY A 790 41.66 7.10 19.64
C GLY A 790 41.18 8.02 18.53
N TRP A 791 40.15 8.82 18.78
CA TRP A 791 39.57 9.66 17.73
C TRP A 791 40.51 10.80 17.28
N ARG A 792 41.38 11.28 18.19
CA ARG A 792 42.40 12.29 17.87
C ARG A 792 43.50 11.76 16.96
N LYS A 793 43.72 10.44 16.97
CA LYS A 793 44.60 9.74 16.03
C LYS A 793 43.89 9.31 14.75
N GLY A 794 42.62 9.69 14.57
CA GLY A 794 41.82 9.29 13.42
C GLY A 794 41.38 7.83 13.43
N PHE A 795 41.48 7.14 14.57
CA PHE A 795 40.97 5.76 14.66
C PHE A 795 39.47 5.75 14.51
N CYS A 796 38.93 4.74 13.84
CA CYS A 796 37.49 4.57 13.63
C CYS A 796 36.88 3.76 14.79
N PRO A 797 35.63 4.05 15.21
CA PRO A 797 34.94 3.32 16.28
C PRO A 797 34.20 2.07 15.78
N ASN A 798 33.93 2.00 14.47
CA ASN A 798 33.37 0.86 13.76
C ASN A 798 33.71 0.95 12.24
N PRO A 799 33.44 -0.09 11.42
CA PRO A 799 33.77 -0.10 9.99
C PRO A 799 33.04 0.93 9.11
N LEU A 800 31.94 1.51 9.57
CA LEU A 800 31.08 2.45 8.83
C LEU A 800 31.03 3.86 9.46
N PHE A 801 32.01 4.19 10.30
CA PHE A 801 32.24 5.54 10.80
C PHE A 801 33.71 5.89 10.58
N ASP A 802 34.00 6.75 9.61
CA ASP A 802 35.37 7.19 9.31
C ASP A 802 35.65 8.51 10.03
N THR A 803 36.55 8.45 11.00
CA THR A 803 36.81 9.58 11.90
C THR A 803 37.55 10.71 11.21
N ALA A 804 38.51 10.39 10.33
CA ALA A 804 39.25 11.41 9.60
C ALA A 804 38.35 12.07 8.55
N TRP A 805 37.61 11.26 7.79
CA TRP A 805 36.66 11.74 6.79
C TRP A 805 35.55 12.60 7.41
N TYR A 806 35.02 12.18 8.57
CA TYR A 806 34.00 12.95 9.28
C TYR A 806 34.51 14.31 9.74
N LEU A 807 35.74 14.41 10.26
CA LEU A 807 36.31 15.69 10.70
C LEU A 807 36.65 16.60 9.52
N GLU A 808 37.13 16.05 8.41
CA GLU A 808 37.42 16.80 7.18
C GLU A 808 36.16 17.45 6.58
N HIS A 809 35.04 16.72 6.58
CA HIS A 809 33.77 17.20 6.03
C HIS A 809 32.95 18.02 7.04
N ASN A 810 33.41 18.14 8.28
CA ASN A 810 32.77 18.89 9.35
C ASN A 810 33.81 19.76 10.11
N PRO A 811 34.35 20.82 9.46
CA PRO A 811 35.42 21.64 10.04
C PRO A 811 35.01 22.30 11.37
N ASP A 812 33.73 22.62 11.54
CA ASP A 812 33.16 23.15 12.78
C ASP A 812 33.34 22.20 13.97
N VAL A 813 33.23 20.89 13.74
CA VAL A 813 33.46 19.86 14.76
C VAL A 813 34.97 19.71 15.04
N HIS A 814 35.79 19.81 14.00
CA HIS A 814 37.25 19.72 14.10
C HIS A 814 37.85 20.90 14.87
N GLU A 815 37.49 22.13 14.50
CA GLU A 815 37.96 23.37 15.13
C GLU A 815 37.50 23.49 16.59
N ALA A 816 36.27 23.04 16.88
CA ALA A 816 35.74 23.01 18.25
C ALA A 816 36.36 21.90 19.12
N GLY A 817 37.14 20.98 18.53
CA GLY A 817 37.79 19.89 19.24
C GLY A 817 36.81 18.90 19.91
N ILE A 818 35.61 18.76 19.34
CA ILE A 818 34.54 17.90 19.85
C ILE A 818 34.77 16.46 19.38
N ASP A 819 34.51 15.48 20.25
CA ASP A 819 34.55 14.06 19.88
C ASP A 819 33.55 13.80 18.71
N PRO A 820 34.04 13.32 17.56
CA PRO A 820 33.23 13.21 16.34
C PRO A 820 32.12 12.16 16.45
N LEU A 821 32.33 11.08 17.20
CA LEU A 821 31.30 10.06 17.40
C LEU A 821 30.20 10.59 18.32
N LEU A 822 30.56 11.25 19.43
CA LEU A 822 29.59 11.88 20.32
C LEU A 822 28.82 13.01 19.63
N HIS A 823 29.50 13.80 18.80
CA HIS A 823 28.85 14.79 17.97
C HIS A 823 27.83 14.15 17.03
N TYR A 824 28.24 13.13 16.29
CA TYR A 824 27.35 12.45 15.35
C TYR A 824 26.13 11.82 16.03
N VAL A 825 26.32 11.19 17.19
CA VAL A 825 25.23 10.58 17.98
C VAL A 825 24.26 11.63 18.51
N SER A 826 24.76 12.76 19.02
CA SER A 826 23.92 13.78 19.66
C SER A 826 23.24 14.74 18.68
N ARG A 827 23.90 15.06 17.57
CA ARG A 827 23.47 16.13 16.65
C ARG A 827 23.70 15.80 15.18
N GLY A 828 24.88 15.29 14.84
CA GLY A 828 25.28 15.14 13.44
C GLY A 828 24.35 14.26 12.60
N ALA A 829 23.82 13.18 13.17
CA ALA A 829 22.84 12.34 12.48
C ALA A 829 21.51 13.05 12.20
N LEU A 830 21.00 13.83 13.17
CA LEU A 830 19.76 14.61 13.02
C LEU A 830 19.93 15.75 12.00
N GLU A 831 21.13 16.32 11.92
CA GLU A 831 21.51 17.31 10.90
C GLU A 831 21.70 16.67 9.50
N GLY A 832 21.66 15.35 9.42
CA GLY A 832 21.85 14.59 8.18
C GLY A 832 23.30 14.53 7.71
N ARG A 833 24.28 14.81 8.59
CA ARG A 833 25.70 14.64 8.30
C ARG A 833 26.00 13.16 8.09
N ASN A 834 26.86 12.84 7.13
CA ASN A 834 27.21 11.45 6.85
C ASN A 834 28.38 11.03 7.77
N PRO A 835 28.37 9.82 8.33
CA PRO A 835 29.46 9.27 9.13
C PRO A 835 30.57 8.63 8.28
N HIS A 836 30.29 8.35 7.01
CA HIS A 836 31.17 7.65 6.08
C HIS A 836 30.77 7.92 4.62
N GLN A 837 31.71 7.90 3.69
CA GLN A 837 31.48 8.08 2.24
C GLN A 837 30.46 7.12 1.61
N HIS A 838 30.26 5.95 2.23
CA HIS A 838 29.37 4.88 1.75
C HIS A 838 28.09 4.73 2.58
N PHE A 839 27.82 5.67 3.50
CA PHE A 839 26.58 5.69 4.26
C PHE A 839 26.00 7.10 4.28
N SER A 840 24.78 7.27 3.74
CA SER A 840 24.13 8.58 3.70
C SER A 840 23.04 8.68 4.76
N SER A 841 23.27 9.45 5.82
CA SER A 841 22.30 9.62 6.92
C SER A 841 20.98 10.22 6.44
N ARG A 842 21.05 11.30 5.65
CA ARG A 842 19.86 11.98 5.11
C ARG A 842 19.06 11.07 4.19
N TRP A 843 19.71 10.48 3.19
CA TRP A 843 19.03 9.61 2.24
C TRP A 843 18.46 8.37 2.92
N TYR A 844 19.19 7.80 3.88
CA TYR A 844 18.72 6.66 4.67
C TYR A 844 17.45 7.02 5.45
N LEU A 845 17.39 8.18 6.10
CA LEU A 845 16.18 8.62 6.81
C LEU A 845 15.01 8.96 5.86
N GLU A 846 15.28 9.59 4.72
CA GLU A 846 14.26 9.90 3.71
C GLU A 846 13.62 8.63 3.12
N ARG A 847 14.43 7.60 2.86
CA ARG A 847 13.96 6.33 2.30
C ARG A 847 13.30 5.43 3.34
N ASN A 848 13.55 5.70 4.61
CA ASN A 848 13.06 4.95 5.76
C ASN A 848 12.35 5.90 6.76
N PRO A 849 11.14 6.41 6.43
CA PRO A 849 10.41 7.37 7.28
C PRO A 849 10.10 6.84 8.68
N ASP A 850 10.00 5.52 8.81
CA ASP A 850 9.80 4.80 10.06
C ASP A 850 11.00 4.96 11.01
N VAL A 851 12.23 4.91 10.47
CA VAL A 851 13.46 5.18 11.21
C VAL A 851 13.51 6.66 11.61
N ALA A 852 13.11 7.55 10.70
CA ALA A 852 13.03 8.99 10.98
C ALA A 852 12.04 9.32 12.11
N GLN A 853 10.86 8.68 12.12
CA GLN A 853 9.84 8.88 13.16
C GLN A 853 10.25 8.28 14.51
N SER A 854 11.00 7.17 14.50
CA SER A 854 11.50 6.54 15.73
C SER A 854 12.57 7.36 16.46
N GLY A 855 13.20 8.33 15.78
CA GLY A 855 14.33 9.10 16.30
C GLY A 855 15.61 8.30 16.49
N ILE A 856 15.66 7.02 16.06
CA ILE A 856 16.86 6.19 16.14
C ILE A 856 17.90 6.74 15.16
N ASN A 857 19.16 6.80 15.60
CA ASN A 857 20.27 7.19 14.74
C ASN A 857 20.35 6.27 13.50
N PRO A 858 20.42 6.82 12.27
CA PRO A 858 20.32 6.04 11.04
C PRO A 858 21.47 5.03 10.87
N LEU A 859 22.69 5.37 11.30
CA LEU A 859 23.80 4.43 11.24
C LEU A 859 23.64 3.32 12.29
N THR A 860 23.15 3.66 13.49
CA THR A 860 22.85 2.66 14.53
C THR A 860 21.78 1.69 14.04
N HIS A 861 20.73 2.22 13.41
CA HIS A 861 19.68 1.40 12.81
C HIS A 861 20.26 0.51 11.71
N PHE A 862 21.01 1.08 10.77
CA PHE A 862 21.57 0.32 9.67
C PHE A 862 22.44 -0.82 10.16
N LEU A 863 23.43 -0.56 11.03
CA LEU A 863 24.37 -1.56 11.56
C LEU A 863 23.68 -2.68 12.34
N ARG A 864 22.61 -2.37 13.09
CA ARG A 864 21.94 -3.35 13.95
C ARG A 864 20.90 -4.20 13.23
N THR A 865 20.10 -3.58 12.35
CA THR A 865 18.95 -4.25 11.73
C THR A 865 18.72 -3.86 10.29
N GLY A 866 19.04 -2.63 9.89
CA GLY A 866 18.68 -2.10 8.57
C GLY A 866 19.25 -2.86 7.39
N TRP A 867 20.52 -3.29 7.45
CA TRP A 867 21.09 -4.12 6.37
C TRP A 867 20.46 -5.52 6.31
N GLY A 868 20.07 -6.10 7.46
CA GLY A 868 19.38 -7.39 7.51
C GLY A 868 17.95 -7.33 6.99
N GLU A 869 17.31 -6.16 7.07
CA GLU A 869 16.00 -5.85 6.49
C GLU A 869 16.06 -5.53 4.99
N GLY A 870 17.22 -5.67 4.34
CA GLY A 870 17.40 -5.35 2.92
C GLY A 870 17.40 -3.84 2.62
N ARG A 871 17.51 -2.97 3.63
CA ARG A 871 17.51 -1.51 3.43
C ARG A 871 18.86 -1.08 2.91
N ASN A 872 18.86 -0.33 1.83
CA ASN A 872 20.09 0.18 1.24
C ASN A 872 20.68 1.32 2.10
N PRO A 873 22.02 1.41 2.25
CA PRO A 873 22.70 2.47 3.03
C PRO A 873 22.88 3.78 2.26
N ASN A 874 22.78 3.73 0.94
CA ASN A 874 22.92 4.84 0.01
C ASN A 874 22.27 4.44 -1.35
N PRO A 875 22.10 5.38 -2.30
CA PRO A 875 21.46 5.09 -3.60
C PRO A 875 22.19 4.07 -4.49
N PHE A 876 23.48 3.84 -4.25
CA PHE A 876 24.39 3.12 -5.15
C PHE A 876 24.76 1.72 -4.63
N PHE A 877 24.30 1.33 -3.44
CA PHE A 877 24.60 0.03 -2.86
C PHE A 877 23.30 -0.74 -2.60
N ASP A 878 23.07 -1.80 -3.39
CA ASP A 878 21.93 -2.70 -3.25
C ASP A 878 22.29 -3.87 -2.33
N VAL A 879 21.79 -3.82 -1.10
CA VAL A 879 21.99 -4.81 -0.05
C VAL A 879 21.41 -6.17 -0.46
N THR A 880 20.22 -6.19 -1.08
CA THR A 880 19.56 -7.44 -1.46
C THR A 880 20.28 -8.08 -2.65
N GLY A 881 20.63 -7.27 -3.65
CA GLY A 881 21.43 -7.72 -4.79
C GLY A 881 22.83 -8.24 -4.39
N TYR A 882 23.49 -7.58 -3.42
CA TYR A 882 24.79 -8.03 -2.92
C TYR A 882 24.69 -9.39 -2.19
N LEU A 883 23.70 -9.56 -1.31
CA LEU A 883 23.49 -10.83 -0.59
C LEU A 883 23.07 -11.98 -1.52
N TRP A 884 22.34 -11.68 -2.60
CA TRP A 884 21.98 -12.68 -3.61
C TRP A 884 23.21 -13.16 -4.42
N SER A 885 24.11 -12.24 -4.75
CA SER A 885 25.34 -12.55 -5.49
C SER A 885 26.47 -13.14 -4.63
N HIS A 886 26.39 -13.01 -3.30
CA HIS A 886 27.35 -13.57 -2.34
C HIS A 886 26.62 -14.43 -1.28
N PRO A 887 26.19 -15.66 -1.65
CA PRO A 887 25.41 -16.53 -0.76
C PRO A 887 26.16 -16.93 0.51
N ASP A 888 27.48 -16.93 0.48
CA ASP A 888 28.38 -17.15 1.62
C ASP A 888 28.25 -16.02 2.66
N VAL A 889 28.15 -14.77 2.22
CA VAL A 889 27.90 -13.59 3.07
C VAL A 889 26.51 -13.66 3.69
N ALA A 890 25.51 -14.09 2.91
CA ALA A 890 24.15 -14.29 3.38
C ALA A 890 24.06 -15.44 4.40
N ALA A 891 24.72 -16.58 4.14
CA ALA A 891 24.75 -17.72 5.04
C ALA A 891 25.49 -17.44 6.36
N ALA A 892 26.56 -16.63 6.30
CA ALA A 892 27.32 -16.19 7.47
C ALA A 892 26.65 -15.03 8.23
N ASN A 893 25.53 -14.50 7.72
CA ASN A 893 24.80 -13.35 8.26
C ASN A 893 25.72 -12.14 8.54
N LEU A 894 26.57 -11.83 7.56
CA LEU A 894 27.49 -10.70 7.64
C LEU A 894 26.88 -9.45 7.02
N ASN A 895 27.19 -8.28 7.62
CA ASN A 895 26.74 -7.01 7.07
C ASN A 895 27.34 -6.83 5.65
N PRO A 896 26.52 -6.74 4.59
CA PRO A 896 26.99 -6.76 3.21
C PRO A 896 27.80 -5.53 2.83
N LEU A 897 27.47 -4.35 3.39
CA LEU A 897 28.29 -3.15 3.15
C LEU A 897 29.64 -3.25 3.85
N VAL A 898 29.68 -3.76 5.08
CA VAL A 898 30.94 -3.99 5.81
C VAL A 898 31.79 -5.04 5.08
N HIS A 899 31.17 -6.14 4.64
CA HIS A 899 31.83 -7.18 3.86
C HIS A 899 32.42 -6.61 2.57
N TYR A 900 31.62 -5.86 1.81
CA TYR A 900 32.06 -5.19 0.59
C TYR A 900 33.27 -4.26 0.82
N LEU A 901 33.27 -3.46 1.89
CA LEU A 901 34.36 -2.54 2.20
C LEU A 901 35.65 -3.23 2.65
N LEU A 902 35.53 -4.31 3.42
CA LEU A 902 36.70 -5.08 3.88
C LEU A 902 37.37 -5.83 2.72
N HIS A 903 36.59 -6.39 1.79
CA HIS A 903 37.12 -7.15 0.65
C HIS A 903 37.56 -6.26 -0.52
N ARG A 904 37.04 -5.03 -0.62
CA ARG A 904 37.57 -4.00 -1.54
C ARG A 904 39.03 -3.63 -1.28
N ARG A 905 39.52 -3.82 -0.05
CA ARG A 905 40.92 -3.55 0.32
C ARG A 905 41.86 -4.74 0.06
N SER A 906 41.32 -5.93 -0.21
CA SER A 906 42.08 -7.18 -0.32
C SER A 906 42.42 -7.56 -1.76
N ASP A 907 41.52 -7.28 -2.70
CA ASP A 907 41.67 -7.66 -4.11
C ASP A 907 41.67 -6.42 -5.02
N GLY A 908 42.85 -6.03 -5.49
CA GLY A 908 43.04 -4.98 -6.48
C GLY A 908 42.62 -5.36 -7.91
N ARG A 909 41.56 -6.16 -8.09
CA ARG A 909 41.02 -6.53 -9.41
C ARG A 909 39.48 -6.57 -9.43
N ASP A 910 38.96 -5.79 -10.36
CA ASP A 910 37.70 -5.91 -11.10
C ASP A 910 36.34 -5.42 -10.55
N SER A 911 35.82 -4.47 -11.35
CA SER A 911 34.44 -4.16 -11.73
C SER A 911 33.51 -3.44 -10.74
N GLN A 912 33.17 -2.20 -11.10
CA GLN A 912 32.00 -1.51 -10.59
C GLN A 912 30.73 -2.31 -10.92
N PRO A 913 29.76 -2.42 -9.99
CA PRO A 913 28.42 -2.86 -10.35
C PRO A 913 27.77 -1.77 -11.22
N SER A 914 27.35 -2.20 -12.40
CA SER A 914 26.66 -1.45 -13.45
C SER A 914 25.72 -0.34 -12.95
N GLY A 915 26.15 0.90 -13.15
CA GLY A 915 25.24 2.03 -13.28
C GLY A 915 24.53 1.93 -14.62
N SER A 916 23.21 1.74 -14.63
CA SER A 916 22.39 2.12 -15.77
C SER A 916 21.99 3.58 -15.58
N SER A 917 22.70 4.49 -16.26
CA SER A 917 22.18 5.83 -16.47
C SER A 917 22.25 6.21 -17.94
N ALA A 918 21.06 6.56 -18.42
CA ALA A 918 20.75 7.66 -19.33
C ALA A 918 20.50 7.33 -20.81
N SER A 919 19.35 7.79 -21.29
CA SER A 919 19.33 8.68 -22.44
C SER A 919 18.16 9.67 -22.30
N ASP A 920 18.49 10.86 -21.79
CA ASP A 920 17.98 12.09 -22.39
C ASP A 920 18.69 12.26 -23.73
N ASN A 921 17.93 12.69 -24.74
CA ASN A 921 18.44 12.99 -26.06
C ASN A 921 17.80 14.30 -26.51
N HIS A 922 18.56 15.38 -26.55
CA HIS A 922 18.36 16.51 -27.46
C HIS A 922 19.72 17.11 -27.84
N SER A 923 20.04 16.92 -29.13
CA SER A 923 20.71 17.82 -30.11
C SER A 923 22.02 18.54 -29.70
N ALA A 924 23.04 18.70 -30.55
CA ALA A 924 23.11 18.74 -32.01
C ALA A 924 24.56 18.52 -32.50
N ASP A 925 24.68 17.94 -33.70
CA ASP A 925 25.46 18.48 -34.83
C ASP A 925 26.97 18.77 -34.67
N ARG A 926 27.84 17.94 -35.27
CA ARG A 926 28.72 18.28 -36.42
C ARG A 926 29.85 17.26 -36.67
N ARG A 927 29.87 16.77 -37.91
CA ARG A 927 31.01 16.62 -38.86
C ARG A 927 32.29 15.86 -38.45
N LEU A 928 32.48 14.75 -39.16
CA LEU A 928 33.56 14.42 -40.12
C LEU A 928 35.05 14.56 -39.74
N ASP A 929 35.75 13.47 -40.09
CA ASP A 929 37.13 13.34 -40.59
C ASP A 929 38.33 13.40 -39.62
N GLY A 930 39.24 12.42 -39.77
CA GLY A 930 40.58 12.49 -39.19
C GLY A 930 41.36 11.17 -39.13
N PHE A 931 41.86 10.71 -40.27
CA PHE A 931 42.85 9.64 -40.42
C PHE A 931 44.19 9.91 -39.69
N ALA A 932 44.77 8.85 -39.12
CA ALA A 932 46.19 8.42 -39.14
C ALA A 932 47.34 9.28 -38.56
N GLN A 933 48.39 8.53 -38.16
CA GLN A 933 49.79 8.88 -37.82
C GLN A 933 50.03 9.23 -36.33
N LYS A 934 51.03 8.72 -35.60
CA LYS A 934 52.39 8.25 -35.93
C LYS A 934 52.98 7.46 -34.73
N MET A 935 53.76 6.41 -34.98
CA MET A 935 54.84 5.93 -34.09
C MET A 935 56.11 6.79 -34.29
N PRO A 936 57.09 6.81 -33.35
CA PRO A 936 58.20 5.82 -33.29
C PRO A 936 58.54 5.35 -31.85
N GLU A 937 58.82 4.05 -31.63
CA GLU A 937 60.13 3.38 -31.53
C GLU A 937 61.02 3.72 -30.32
N HIS A 938 61.27 2.71 -29.46
CA HIS A 938 62.63 2.30 -29.09
C HIS A 938 62.69 0.80 -28.72
N GLN A 939 63.47 0.08 -29.53
CA GLN A 939 64.35 -1.09 -29.33
C GLN A 939 64.67 -1.56 -27.87
N VAL A 940 65.10 -2.79 -27.52
CA VAL A 940 65.40 -4.10 -28.17
C VAL A 940 65.91 -5.06 -27.04
N ASN A 941 65.50 -6.35 -27.06
CA ASN A 941 66.20 -7.57 -26.57
C ASN A 941 66.54 -7.73 -25.05
N LEU A 942 66.71 -8.93 -24.44
CA LEU A 942 66.85 -10.33 -24.87
C LEU A 942 66.83 -11.27 -23.61
N LEU A 943 66.66 -12.58 -23.85
CA LEU A 943 66.95 -13.77 -23.01
C LEU A 943 65.90 -14.16 -21.95
N ASP A 944 65.09 -15.22 -22.06
CA ASP A 944 65.20 -16.62 -22.54
C ASP A 944 65.59 -17.65 -21.45
N SER A 945 64.69 -18.63 -21.33
CA SER A 945 64.83 -20.03 -20.91
C SER A 945 65.33 -20.43 -19.50
N GLY A 946 64.58 -21.36 -18.89
CA GLY A 946 65.03 -22.14 -17.74
C GLY A 946 63.96 -23.06 -17.15
N ARG A 947 63.55 -24.11 -17.87
CA ARG A 947 62.90 -25.31 -17.26
C ARG A 947 63.97 -26.12 -16.54
N LEU A 948 63.64 -26.71 -15.38
CA LEU A 948 63.79 -28.14 -15.07
C LEU A 948 63.38 -28.45 -13.62
N ALA A 949 62.70 -29.60 -13.46
CA ALA A 949 62.65 -30.55 -12.33
C ALA A 949 62.74 -30.02 -10.88
N GLY A 950 61.89 -30.39 -9.93
CA GLY A 950 61.28 -31.69 -9.69
C GLY A 950 61.60 -32.12 -8.25
N ARG A 951 60.57 -32.60 -7.54
CA ARG A 951 60.57 -33.43 -6.32
C ARG A 951 60.86 -32.82 -4.95
N ASP A 952 59.85 -33.07 -4.11
CA ASP A 952 59.87 -33.63 -2.75
C ASP A 952 60.20 -32.73 -1.55
N GLY A 953 59.24 -32.69 -0.63
CA GLY A 953 59.55 -32.83 0.80
C GLY A 953 58.78 -31.98 1.79
N LYS A 954 57.55 -32.40 2.11
CA LYS A 954 56.93 -32.41 3.46
C LYS A 954 57.23 -31.24 4.42
N GLN A 955 56.26 -30.34 4.62
CA GLN A 955 55.34 -30.32 5.77
C GLN A 955 54.29 -29.23 5.58
#